data_AF-A0A945CH62-F1
#
_entry.id   AF-A0A945CH62-F1
#
_cell.length_a   1.000
_cell.length_b   1.000
_cell.length_c   1.000
_cell.angle_alpha   90.00
_cell.angle_beta   90.00
_cell.angle_gamma   90.00
#
_symmetry.space_group_name_H-M   'P 1'
#
loop_
_entity.id
_entity.type
_entity.pdbx_description
1 polymer ?
#
loop_
_entity_poly.entity_id
_entity_poly.type
_entity_poly.pdbx_seq_one_letter_code
_entity_poly.pdbx_strand_id
1 'polypeptide(L)'
;MNKEKQKRQWQEVEEYRSLLEAPNRFEEGFTMRTVIGVLFISLIMTPGEMYLGLFTGGGIGAAAQWVTVILFLEVAKRSFTSLRRQEIYLLVYVASALVAREEGAFLDLLWRQYFVRSAEAEQFGISRLLPWWWAPSPDSEAIAERTFIHRDWLWPIVLLVMGTIVGRIAWFTSGYLLFRLTSDKEQLPFPTAPMSALSAMALAEESGDEKETWKWPVFSIGAVIGAVFGVIYVGVPSVTQIWGAKVELLPIPFWDLTPYLGNVMKGTPLGITLHLGPIFSGLLMPFWAVIGSFGGVMVHTFISPFLHHLGYLPRWELGMDTIRTQIATGIDFWRAFSIGITLAVTFISFYQLFSVGRQKRAELREKETVKKTHFPDICKHSECNRPAEVRGYCLKHLGRGDFNVWVCIALFCVAAIYPIILAKTLFPTLVGTGLLLIFVLMAFVYAPILSFISARLDGLIGKEVSIPYIDEAIRFLTGFRGVEIWFVPFPARNFGGHAEQFRIVELTGMKFTSLLKAELFMLPIVLVISMMYWTFLWRLAPIPSESYPYAQLMWPLKAFDQALFFSSTMYSKMWREGEELDGELVQQGEAVWSPSNLQDRRWWYWRARSTRDIEVPDPVKRDYGEWSPIGYFYTDFSGERARAPDLPGNIRQLGKIREQMRRAESDAPPPRLVWPPDGMVVSTPNPNFRVAIQTASGDTADFYFEVDRLPTFDGEFLQRSSDRPLLFEVLWEDLRFTGDRKDDDGDGRIDEERVNGKDDDGDGRIDEDIHHPLDGKKWPIILFGAGFGLTAYFTLAFLGMPIFLIWGYVQSVNGIPHTLITQIIGALLARFYFWKRYGKQEWRRYAMVLTVGFGVGMSLIGMFCAALAMIVKAVSSLMY
;
A
#
# COMPACT_ATOMS: atom_id res chain seq x y z
N MET A 1 -35.76 -5.50 13.07
CA MET A 1 -34.96 -4.57 13.88
C MET A 1 -35.87 -3.41 14.29
N ASN A 2 -35.93 -3.03 15.57
CA ASN A 2 -36.81 -1.95 16.05
C ASN A 2 -36.43 -0.61 15.37
N LYS A 3 -37.39 0.16 14.83
CA LYS A 3 -37.14 1.40 14.05
C LYS A 3 -36.31 2.44 14.83
N GLU A 4 -36.44 2.46 16.15
CA GLU A 4 -35.64 3.34 17.02
C GLU A 4 -34.16 2.98 17.04
N LYS A 5 -33.81 1.68 17.07
CA LYS A 5 -32.41 1.23 17.01
C LYS A 5 -31.77 1.65 15.68
N GLN A 6 -32.50 1.51 14.57
CA GLN A 6 -32.03 1.93 13.25
C GLN A 6 -31.82 3.45 13.21
N LYS A 7 -32.76 4.25 13.74
CA LYS A 7 -32.61 5.70 13.80
C LYS A 7 -31.37 6.12 14.59
N ARG A 8 -31.08 5.46 15.71
CA ARG A 8 -29.87 5.71 16.52
C ARG A 8 -28.58 5.34 15.78
N GLN A 9 -28.58 4.24 15.03
CA GLN A 9 -27.41 3.79 14.27
C GLN A 9 -26.99 4.78 13.18
N TRP A 10 -27.97 5.40 12.51
CA TRP A 10 -27.78 6.26 11.35
C TRP A 10 -27.85 7.75 11.64
N GLN A 11 -28.12 8.15 12.89
CA GLN A 11 -28.30 9.54 13.29
C GLN A 11 -27.12 10.43 12.88
N GLU A 12 -25.88 10.01 13.18
CA GLU A 12 -24.69 10.80 12.88
C GLU A 12 -24.48 10.96 11.36
N VAL A 13 -24.80 9.95 10.57
CA VAL A 13 -24.69 9.99 9.10
C VAL A 13 -25.64 11.03 8.51
N GLU A 14 -26.90 11.04 8.96
CA GLU A 14 -27.90 11.99 8.45
C GLU A 14 -27.57 13.43 8.86
N GLU A 15 -26.96 13.63 10.03
CA GLU A 15 -26.47 14.96 10.41
C GLU A 15 -25.37 15.47 9.47
N TYR A 16 -24.43 14.62 9.03
CA TYR A 16 -23.40 15.01 8.06
C TYR A 16 -24.01 15.31 6.69
N ARG A 17 -25.01 14.53 6.26
CA ARG A 17 -25.77 14.79 5.03
C ARG A 17 -26.41 16.18 5.04
N SER A 18 -26.99 16.58 6.17
CA SER A 18 -27.68 17.87 6.31
C SER A 18 -26.75 19.10 6.31
N LEU A 19 -25.42 18.93 6.29
CA LEU A 19 -24.48 20.05 6.35
C LEU A 19 -24.54 20.93 5.10
N LEU A 20 -24.73 20.32 3.92
CA LEU A 20 -24.78 21.01 2.64
C LEU A 20 -25.75 20.30 1.68
N GLU A 21 -26.72 21.05 1.16
CA GLU A 21 -27.62 20.58 0.10
C GLU A 21 -27.11 21.00 -1.27
N ALA A 22 -27.32 20.16 -2.29
CA ALA A 22 -26.86 20.54 -3.63
C ALA A 22 -27.76 21.63 -4.25
N PRO A 23 -27.16 22.61 -4.94
CA PRO A 23 -27.89 23.73 -5.54
C PRO A 23 -28.76 23.30 -6.73
N ASN A 24 -29.76 24.13 -7.06
CA ASN A 24 -30.67 23.90 -8.19
C ASN A 24 -30.15 24.46 -9.52
N ARG A 25 -29.00 25.16 -9.53
CA ARG A 25 -28.38 25.76 -10.73
C ARG A 25 -26.92 25.32 -10.81
N PHE A 26 -26.48 24.96 -12.02
CA PHE A 26 -25.13 24.53 -12.30
C PHE A 26 -24.44 25.47 -13.28
N GLU A 27 -23.24 25.93 -12.94
CA GLU A 27 -22.45 26.85 -13.76
C GLU A 27 -21.15 26.19 -14.27
N GLU A 28 -20.55 26.77 -15.32
CA GLU A 28 -19.24 26.33 -15.79
C GLU A 28 -18.14 26.82 -14.85
N GLY A 29 -17.28 25.90 -14.41
CA GLY A 29 -16.07 26.22 -13.64
C GLY A 29 -14.83 26.40 -14.52
N PHE A 30 -14.82 25.82 -15.73
CA PHE A 30 -13.66 25.88 -16.63
C PHE A 30 -13.68 27.16 -17.47
N THR A 31 -12.95 28.17 -17.01
CA THR A 31 -12.81 29.50 -17.64
C THR A 31 -11.33 29.81 -17.92
N MET A 32 -11.05 30.89 -18.67
CA MET A 32 -9.67 31.32 -18.90
C MET A 32 -8.89 31.64 -17.62
N ARG A 33 -9.58 32.10 -16.57
CA ARG A 33 -8.97 32.33 -15.26
C ARG A 33 -8.46 31.02 -14.65
N THR A 34 -9.25 29.96 -14.76
CA THR A 34 -8.85 28.63 -14.28
C THR A 34 -7.73 28.02 -15.12
N VAL A 35 -7.68 28.28 -16.43
CA VAL A 35 -6.57 27.86 -17.30
C VAL A 35 -5.24 28.49 -16.88
N ILE A 36 -5.24 29.81 -16.60
CA ILE A 36 -4.06 30.50 -16.06
C ILE A 36 -3.67 29.92 -14.71
N GLY A 37 -4.65 29.61 -13.85
CA GLY A 37 -4.41 28.93 -12.58
C GLY A 37 -3.75 27.55 -12.73
N VAL A 38 -4.23 26.72 -13.65
CA VAL A 38 -3.62 25.40 -13.96
C VAL A 38 -2.16 25.58 -14.35
N LEU A 39 -1.86 26.51 -15.27
CA LEU A 39 -0.50 26.77 -15.73
C LEU A 39 0.40 27.27 -14.58
N PHE A 40 -0.09 28.20 -13.76
CA PHE A 40 0.62 28.70 -12.59
C PHE A 40 0.97 27.58 -11.61
N ILE A 41 0.01 26.72 -11.27
CA ILE A 41 0.24 25.60 -10.35
C ILE A 41 1.32 24.69 -10.94
N SER A 42 1.15 24.27 -12.19
CA SER A 42 2.04 23.31 -12.83
C SER A 42 3.48 23.83 -13.01
N LEU A 43 3.68 25.10 -13.38
CA LEU A 43 5.00 25.66 -13.65
C LEU A 43 5.72 26.22 -12.42
N ILE A 44 4.99 26.69 -11.41
CA ILE A 44 5.58 27.43 -10.29
C ILE A 44 5.46 26.66 -8.97
N MET A 45 4.29 26.06 -8.68
CA MET A 45 4.07 25.39 -7.41
C MET A 45 4.61 23.95 -7.42
N THR A 46 4.39 23.19 -8.50
CA THR A 46 4.76 21.78 -8.49
C THR A 46 6.27 21.49 -8.36
N PRO A 47 7.20 22.27 -8.95
CA PRO A 47 8.63 21.99 -8.81
C PRO A 47 9.13 22.05 -7.35
N GLY A 48 8.60 23.00 -6.59
CA GLY A 48 8.91 23.13 -5.15
C GLY A 48 8.39 21.93 -4.37
N GLU A 49 7.20 21.45 -4.73
CA GLU A 49 6.60 20.25 -4.12
C GLU A 49 7.38 18.98 -4.44
N MET A 50 7.76 18.78 -5.72
CA MET A 50 8.55 17.62 -6.16
C MET A 50 9.90 17.55 -5.43
N TYR A 51 10.57 18.70 -5.25
CA TYR A 51 11.81 18.78 -4.48
C TYR A 51 11.57 18.47 -3.00
N LEU A 52 10.51 19.03 -2.40
CA LEU A 52 10.23 18.82 -0.98
C LEU A 52 9.88 17.35 -0.69
N GLY A 53 9.15 16.68 -1.58
CA GLY A 53 8.87 15.25 -1.48
C GLY A 53 10.15 14.39 -1.40
N LEU A 54 11.19 14.77 -2.13
CA LEU A 54 12.51 14.11 -2.04
C LEU A 54 13.33 14.51 -0.80
N PHE A 55 13.06 15.69 -0.23
CA PHE A 55 13.83 16.25 0.87
C PHE A 55 13.30 15.86 2.26
N THR A 56 12.00 16.06 2.52
CA THR A 56 11.34 15.76 3.81
C THR A 56 10.52 14.48 3.79
N GLY A 57 10.11 14.01 2.61
CA GLY A 57 9.22 12.85 2.47
C GLY A 57 7.75 13.09 2.72
N GLY A 58 7.39 14.33 3.01
CA GLY A 58 6.02 14.80 3.06
C GLY A 58 5.84 15.93 2.05
N GLY A 59 4.69 15.93 1.37
CA GLY A 59 4.30 17.02 0.48
C GLY A 59 3.61 18.17 1.23
N ILE A 60 3.67 19.37 0.66
CA ILE A 60 2.77 20.50 0.96
C ILE A 60 1.40 20.30 0.29
N GLY A 61 1.14 19.18 -0.40
CA GLY A 61 0.04 19.04 -1.36
C GLY A 61 -1.35 19.43 -0.88
N ALA A 62 -1.70 19.13 0.38
CA ALA A 62 -2.97 19.54 0.97
C ALA A 62 -3.09 21.07 1.20
N ALA A 63 -2.03 21.83 1.01
CA ALA A 63 -1.99 23.26 1.25
C ALA A 63 -1.40 24.08 0.12
N ALA A 64 -0.64 23.49 -0.80
CA ALA A 64 -0.36 24.09 -2.10
C ALA A 64 -1.68 24.45 -2.81
N GLN A 65 -2.72 23.60 -2.65
CA GLN A 65 -4.07 23.89 -3.13
C GLN A 65 -4.65 25.19 -2.55
N TRP A 66 -4.52 25.40 -1.24
CA TRP A 66 -5.15 26.52 -0.58
C TRP A 66 -4.37 27.81 -0.78
N VAL A 67 -3.04 27.75 -0.76
CA VAL A 67 -2.20 28.92 -1.02
C VAL A 67 -2.41 29.43 -2.44
N THR A 68 -2.54 28.53 -3.41
CA THR A 68 -2.89 28.92 -4.79
C THR A 68 -4.22 29.65 -4.82
N VAL A 69 -5.27 29.08 -4.20
CA VAL A 69 -6.60 29.70 -4.19
C VAL A 69 -6.57 31.08 -3.55
N ILE A 70 -5.89 31.22 -2.41
CA ILE A 70 -5.76 32.50 -1.70
C ILE A 70 -5.00 33.53 -2.55
N LEU A 71 -3.90 33.12 -3.19
CA LEU A 71 -3.14 34.00 -4.09
C LEU A 71 -4.02 34.49 -5.24
N PHE A 72 -4.73 33.58 -5.92
CA PHE A 72 -5.62 33.95 -7.03
C PHE A 72 -6.80 34.81 -6.59
N LEU A 73 -7.35 34.53 -5.41
CA LEU A 73 -8.42 35.32 -4.82
C LEU A 73 -7.94 36.74 -4.47
N GLU A 74 -6.74 36.88 -3.92
CA GLU A 74 -6.12 38.18 -3.61
C GLU A 74 -5.78 38.97 -4.88
N VAL A 75 -5.25 38.30 -5.90
CA VAL A 75 -5.00 38.91 -7.22
C VAL A 75 -6.32 39.37 -7.85
N ALA A 76 -7.37 38.55 -7.79
CA ALA A 76 -8.68 38.89 -8.33
C ALA A 76 -9.26 40.12 -7.62
N LYS A 77 -9.20 40.15 -6.27
CA LYS A 77 -9.62 41.28 -5.44
C LYS A 77 -8.89 42.57 -5.78
N ARG A 78 -7.55 42.53 -5.88
CA ARG A 78 -6.73 43.70 -6.26
C ARG A 78 -6.96 44.16 -7.70
N SER A 79 -7.42 43.25 -8.55
CA SER A 79 -7.80 43.54 -9.93
C SER A 79 -9.26 43.99 -10.08
N PHE A 80 -9.98 44.21 -8.97
CA PHE A 80 -11.42 44.54 -8.94
C PHE A 80 -12.30 43.50 -9.69
N THR A 81 -11.91 42.23 -9.64
CA THR A 81 -12.67 41.11 -10.23
C THR A 81 -13.04 40.10 -9.16
N SER A 82 -14.16 39.39 -9.36
CA SER A 82 -14.60 38.29 -8.48
C SER A 82 -14.39 36.94 -9.17
N LEU A 83 -13.97 35.93 -8.40
CA LEU A 83 -13.95 34.53 -8.83
C LEU A 83 -15.26 33.84 -8.44
N ARG A 84 -15.81 33.02 -9.32
CA ARG A 84 -17.02 32.24 -8.99
C ARG A 84 -16.68 31.07 -8.08
N ARG A 85 -17.67 30.61 -7.32
CA ARG A 85 -17.53 29.43 -6.44
C ARG A 85 -17.06 28.19 -7.22
N GLN A 86 -17.52 28.02 -8.45
CA GLN A 86 -17.14 26.92 -9.34
C GLN A 86 -15.71 27.05 -9.87
N GLU A 87 -15.23 28.27 -10.14
CA GLU A 87 -13.84 28.52 -10.56
C GLU A 87 -12.89 28.20 -9.41
N ILE A 88 -13.23 28.60 -8.18
CA ILE A 88 -12.43 28.35 -6.98
C ILE A 88 -12.37 26.85 -6.68
N TYR A 89 -13.51 26.16 -6.70
CA TYR A 89 -13.51 24.70 -6.54
C TYR A 89 -12.67 24.02 -7.61
N LEU A 90 -12.76 24.45 -8.88
CA LEU A 90 -11.96 23.87 -9.94
C LEU A 90 -10.46 24.10 -9.71
N LEU A 91 -10.04 25.27 -9.22
CA LEU A 91 -8.65 25.53 -8.86
C LEU A 91 -8.16 24.64 -7.71
N VAL A 92 -8.97 24.43 -6.66
CA VAL A 92 -8.67 23.47 -5.58
C VAL A 92 -8.52 22.06 -6.14
N TYR A 93 -9.45 21.66 -7.00
CA TYR A 93 -9.45 20.35 -7.64
C TYR A 93 -8.20 20.15 -8.51
N VAL A 94 -7.89 21.11 -9.36
CA VAL A 94 -6.71 21.09 -10.23
C VAL A 94 -5.45 21.04 -9.39
N ALA A 95 -5.33 21.87 -8.35
CA ALA A 95 -4.12 21.90 -7.53
C ALA A 95 -3.89 20.58 -6.80
N SER A 96 -4.94 20.00 -6.20
CA SER A 96 -4.86 18.68 -5.57
C SER A 96 -4.56 17.58 -6.59
N ALA A 97 -5.17 17.63 -7.77
CA ALA A 97 -4.97 16.65 -8.83
C ALA A 97 -3.58 16.73 -9.47
N LEU A 98 -3.03 17.93 -9.69
CA LEU A 98 -1.70 18.14 -10.26
C LEU A 98 -0.62 17.65 -9.30
N VAL A 99 -0.66 18.10 -8.04
CA VAL A 99 0.32 17.68 -7.03
C VAL A 99 0.33 16.17 -6.85
N ALA A 100 -0.84 15.55 -6.66
CA ALA A 100 -0.92 14.10 -6.49
C ALA A 100 -0.46 13.30 -7.71
N ARG A 101 -0.48 13.89 -8.93
CA ARG A 101 -0.08 13.20 -10.18
C ARG A 101 1.37 13.41 -10.54
N GLU A 102 1.90 14.61 -10.34
CA GLU A 102 3.27 14.96 -10.71
C GLU A 102 4.29 14.27 -9.79
N GLU A 103 3.91 13.99 -8.53
CA GLU A 103 4.64 13.05 -7.66
C GLU A 103 4.57 11.60 -8.14
N GLY A 104 3.60 11.21 -8.97
CA GLY A 104 3.34 9.81 -9.29
C GLY A 104 3.88 9.32 -10.64
N ALA A 105 3.81 10.16 -11.68
CA ALA A 105 4.07 9.68 -13.05
C ALA A 105 5.56 9.39 -13.32
N PHE A 106 6.38 10.43 -13.50
CA PHE A 106 7.81 10.24 -13.81
C PHE A 106 8.66 9.92 -12.58
N LEU A 107 8.17 10.21 -11.37
CA LEU A 107 8.83 9.73 -10.14
C LEU A 107 8.83 8.21 -10.07
N ASP A 108 7.74 7.55 -10.51
CA ASP A 108 7.70 6.10 -10.57
C ASP A 108 8.78 5.57 -11.52
N LEU A 109 9.01 6.22 -12.67
CA LEU A 109 10.13 5.85 -13.54
C LEU A 109 11.51 6.04 -12.88
N LEU A 110 11.72 7.13 -12.13
CA LEU A 110 12.96 7.32 -11.34
C LEU A 110 13.13 6.26 -10.26
N TRP A 111 12.03 5.91 -9.58
CA TRP A 111 12.00 4.87 -8.57
C TRP A 111 12.39 3.52 -9.16
N ARG A 112 11.80 3.13 -10.30
CA ARG A 112 12.13 1.88 -11.01
C ARG A 112 13.60 1.84 -11.41
N GLN A 113 14.10 2.96 -11.93
CA GLN A 113 15.51 3.18 -12.24
C GLN A 113 16.41 2.94 -11.01
N TYR A 114 16.07 3.52 -9.86
CA TYR A 114 16.82 3.32 -8.63
C TYR A 114 16.76 1.86 -8.17
N PHE A 115 15.58 1.25 -8.17
CA PHE A 115 15.37 -0.13 -7.76
C PHE A 115 16.23 -1.11 -8.56
N VAL A 116 16.34 -0.94 -9.89
CA VAL A 116 17.19 -1.76 -10.76
C VAL A 116 18.66 -1.72 -10.33
N ARG A 117 19.15 -0.59 -9.82
CA ARG A 117 20.57 -0.39 -9.40
C ARG A 117 20.78 -0.52 -7.89
N SER A 118 19.74 -0.80 -7.13
CA SER A 118 19.81 -0.78 -5.67
C SER A 118 20.56 -2.01 -5.15
N ALA A 119 21.28 -1.83 -4.04
CA ALA A 119 22.02 -2.93 -3.41
C ALA A 119 21.05 -4.01 -2.92
N GLU A 120 19.84 -3.64 -2.52
CA GLU A 120 18.78 -4.53 -2.08
C GLU A 120 18.28 -5.41 -3.24
N ALA A 121 17.99 -4.83 -4.40
CA ALA A 121 17.59 -5.63 -5.57
C ALA A 121 18.71 -6.54 -6.07
N GLU A 122 19.98 -6.13 -5.94
CA GLU A 122 21.13 -7.02 -6.17
C GLU A 122 21.19 -8.13 -5.12
N GLN A 123 20.99 -7.83 -3.83
CA GLN A 123 20.98 -8.81 -2.72
C GLN A 123 19.95 -9.93 -2.92
N PHE A 124 18.75 -9.60 -3.40
CA PHE A 124 17.73 -10.61 -3.72
C PHE A 124 17.95 -11.28 -5.10
N GLY A 125 19.00 -10.89 -5.84
CA GLY A 125 19.32 -11.43 -7.17
C GLY A 125 18.37 -10.98 -8.29
N ILE A 126 17.54 -9.96 -8.05
CA ILE A 126 16.45 -9.56 -8.96
C ILE A 126 16.90 -8.52 -9.99
N SER A 127 17.94 -7.73 -9.68
CA SER A 127 18.38 -6.55 -10.46
C SER A 127 18.44 -6.77 -11.99
N ARG A 128 18.94 -7.92 -12.47
CA ARG A 128 19.08 -8.22 -13.92
C ARG A 128 17.93 -9.02 -14.54
N LEU A 129 16.92 -9.41 -13.76
CA LEU A 129 15.75 -10.17 -14.21
C LEU A 129 14.55 -9.28 -14.54
N LEU A 130 14.73 -7.96 -14.40
CA LEU A 130 13.68 -6.98 -14.57
C LEU A 130 13.39 -6.76 -16.07
N PRO A 131 12.11 -6.70 -16.49
CA PRO A 131 11.78 -6.52 -17.90
C PRO A 131 12.24 -5.16 -18.47
N TRP A 132 12.81 -5.18 -19.67
CA TRP A 132 13.35 -3.99 -20.35
C TRP A 132 12.30 -2.89 -20.62
N TRP A 133 11.02 -3.24 -20.72
CA TRP A 133 9.92 -2.29 -20.91
C TRP A 133 9.44 -1.66 -19.59
N TRP A 134 9.83 -2.24 -18.45
CA TRP A 134 9.51 -1.71 -17.12
C TRP A 134 10.54 -0.68 -16.66
N ALA A 135 11.82 -0.97 -16.87
CA ALA A 135 12.94 -0.06 -16.66
C ALA A 135 14.13 -0.42 -17.59
N PRO A 136 14.98 0.55 -17.96
CA PRO A 136 16.23 0.27 -18.67
C PRO A 136 17.17 -0.62 -17.86
N SER A 137 18.07 -1.35 -18.54
CA SER A 137 19.07 -2.19 -17.88
C SER A 137 20.02 -1.37 -16.98
N PRO A 138 20.56 -1.94 -15.88
CA PRO A 138 21.44 -1.21 -14.95
C PRO A 138 22.64 -0.51 -15.62
N ASP A 139 23.14 -1.11 -16.71
CA ASP A 139 24.32 -0.67 -17.47
C ASP A 139 23.99 0.31 -18.61
N SER A 140 22.73 0.78 -18.73
CA SER A 140 22.28 1.66 -19.81
C SER A 140 22.88 3.08 -19.71
N GLU A 141 23.26 3.64 -20.86
CA GLU A 141 23.76 5.03 -20.98
C GLU A 141 22.72 6.06 -20.52
N ALA A 142 21.43 5.81 -20.72
CA ALA A 142 20.35 6.69 -20.29
C ALA A 142 20.39 6.99 -18.78
N ILE A 143 20.77 5.97 -18.02
CA ILE A 143 20.87 6.01 -16.57
C ILE A 143 22.14 6.75 -16.15
N ALA A 144 23.25 6.49 -16.85
CA ALA A 144 24.52 7.14 -16.60
C ALA A 144 24.43 8.66 -16.86
N GLU A 145 23.78 9.06 -17.94
CA GLU A 145 23.58 10.46 -18.34
C GLU A 145 22.41 11.16 -17.61
N ARG A 146 21.64 10.41 -16.82
CA ARG A 146 20.49 10.91 -16.03
C ARG A 146 19.48 11.68 -16.90
N THR A 147 19.03 11.06 -17.99
CA THR A 147 18.06 11.67 -18.90
C THR A 147 16.94 10.70 -19.30
N PHE A 148 15.72 11.23 -19.41
CA PHE A 148 14.59 10.51 -19.99
C PHE A 148 14.57 10.55 -21.52
N ILE A 149 15.35 11.43 -22.14
CA ILE A 149 15.41 11.58 -23.60
C ILE A 149 16.44 10.59 -24.15
N HIS A 150 16.13 9.30 -24.04
CA HIS A 150 16.93 8.20 -24.59
C HIS A 150 16.02 7.09 -25.13
N ARG A 151 16.52 6.31 -26.10
CA ARG A 151 15.75 5.23 -26.73
C ARG A 151 15.28 4.17 -25.74
N ASP A 152 16.09 3.87 -24.73
CA ASP A 152 15.79 2.85 -23.72
C ASP A 152 14.60 3.23 -22.85
N TRP A 153 14.29 4.53 -22.71
CA TRP A 153 13.12 5.02 -21.98
C TRP A 153 11.84 5.04 -22.80
N LEU A 154 11.91 4.85 -24.13
CA LEU A 154 10.77 5.00 -25.03
C LEU A 154 9.57 4.13 -24.60
N TRP A 155 9.81 2.84 -24.38
CA TRP A 155 8.75 1.89 -24.04
C TRP A 155 8.19 2.07 -22.63
N PRO A 156 9.01 2.24 -21.57
CA PRO A 156 8.50 2.60 -20.25
C PRO A 156 7.62 3.86 -20.27
N ILE A 157 8.03 4.91 -21.01
CA ILE A 157 7.27 6.16 -21.13
C ILE A 157 5.97 5.94 -21.91
N VAL A 158 5.99 5.21 -23.03
CA VAL A 158 4.78 4.93 -23.83
C VAL A 158 3.75 4.15 -23.00
N LEU A 159 4.18 3.12 -22.27
CA LEU A 159 3.30 2.33 -21.40
C LEU A 159 2.74 3.16 -20.25
N LEU A 160 3.55 4.06 -19.68
CA LEU A 160 3.09 5.01 -18.67
C LEU A 160 2.02 5.95 -19.23
N VAL A 161 2.25 6.56 -20.40
CA VAL A 161 1.30 7.50 -21.01
C VAL A 161 -0.01 6.79 -21.37
N MET A 162 0.06 5.63 -22.01
CA MET A 162 -1.11 4.81 -22.33
C MET A 162 -1.87 4.39 -21.06
N GLY A 163 -1.15 3.92 -20.04
CA GLY A 163 -1.73 3.52 -18.76
C GLY A 163 -2.41 4.68 -18.04
N THR A 164 -1.84 5.88 -18.07
CA THR A 164 -2.43 7.09 -17.48
C THR A 164 -3.70 7.50 -18.23
N ILE A 165 -3.70 7.49 -19.57
CA ILE A 165 -4.88 7.82 -20.38
C ILE A 165 -6.02 6.83 -20.11
N VAL A 166 -5.74 5.53 -20.21
CA VAL A 166 -6.75 4.48 -19.97
C VAL A 166 -7.25 4.51 -18.54
N GLY A 167 -6.34 4.69 -17.57
CA GLY A 167 -6.69 4.86 -16.16
C GLY A 167 -7.62 6.05 -15.93
N ARG A 168 -7.46 7.15 -16.67
CA ARG A 168 -8.34 8.32 -16.57
C ARG A 168 -9.71 8.09 -17.20
N ILE A 169 -9.76 7.40 -18.33
CA ILE A 169 -11.03 6.95 -18.92
C ILE A 169 -11.78 6.06 -17.93
N ALA A 170 -11.11 5.06 -17.33
CA ALA A 170 -11.70 4.16 -16.34
C ALA A 170 -12.20 4.92 -15.11
N TRP A 171 -11.37 5.82 -14.56
CA TRP A 171 -11.73 6.65 -13.40
C TRP A 171 -12.97 7.51 -13.65
N PHE A 172 -13.01 8.23 -14.78
CA PHE A 172 -14.11 9.16 -15.07
C PHE A 172 -15.42 8.42 -15.33
N THR A 173 -15.35 7.33 -16.11
CA THR A 173 -16.54 6.59 -16.56
C THR A 173 -17.15 5.73 -15.46
N SER A 174 -16.32 5.02 -14.69
CA SER A 174 -16.78 4.21 -13.56
C SER A 174 -17.25 5.08 -12.41
N GLY A 175 -16.53 6.16 -12.07
CA GLY A 175 -16.93 7.10 -11.03
C GLY A 175 -18.28 7.76 -11.33
N TYR A 176 -18.51 8.18 -12.58
CA TYR A 176 -19.81 8.73 -13.00
C TYR A 176 -20.94 7.68 -12.95
N LEU A 177 -20.69 6.46 -13.43
CA LEU A 177 -21.67 5.37 -13.39
C LEU A 177 -22.07 5.04 -11.95
N LEU A 178 -21.08 4.88 -11.07
CA LEU A 178 -21.28 4.58 -9.66
C LEU A 178 -22.02 5.73 -8.98
N PHE A 179 -21.64 6.98 -9.24
CA PHE A 179 -22.36 8.17 -8.76
C PHE A 179 -23.84 8.15 -9.16
N ARG A 180 -24.18 7.83 -10.41
CA ARG A 180 -25.58 7.71 -10.88
C ARG A 180 -26.35 6.61 -10.13
N LEU A 181 -25.69 5.49 -9.85
CA LEU A 181 -26.31 4.37 -9.13
C LEU A 181 -26.52 4.68 -7.64
N THR A 182 -25.51 5.23 -6.97
CA THR A 182 -25.51 5.42 -5.52
C THR A 182 -26.14 6.75 -5.10
N SER A 183 -25.82 7.86 -5.76
CA SER A 183 -26.33 9.18 -5.40
C SER A 183 -27.71 9.45 -5.99
N ASP A 184 -27.92 9.24 -7.29
CA ASP A 184 -29.19 9.59 -7.93
C ASP A 184 -30.29 8.55 -7.68
N LYS A 185 -29.96 7.26 -7.86
CA LYS A 185 -30.93 6.15 -7.71
C LYS A 185 -31.07 5.65 -6.27
N GLU A 186 -29.97 5.59 -5.51
CA GLU A 186 -30.02 5.19 -4.10
C GLU A 186 -30.17 6.34 -3.10
N GLN A 187 -29.87 7.59 -3.49
CA GLN A 187 -29.96 8.76 -2.62
C GLN A 187 -29.17 8.61 -1.32
N LEU A 188 -27.99 8.00 -1.44
CA LEU A 188 -27.08 7.81 -0.32
C LEU A 188 -26.58 9.17 0.21
N PRO A 189 -26.30 9.26 1.53
CA PRO A 189 -25.98 10.52 2.19
C PRO A 189 -24.61 11.11 1.81
N PHE A 190 -23.60 10.27 1.54
CA PHE A 190 -22.19 10.63 1.35
C PHE A 190 -21.69 11.58 2.46
N PRO A 191 -21.45 11.09 3.69
CA PRO A 191 -21.18 11.97 4.84
C PRO A 191 -19.90 12.81 4.71
N THR A 192 -18.92 12.36 3.93
CA THR A 192 -17.63 13.05 3.69
C THR A 192 -17.68 14.08 2.57
N ALA A 193 -18.55 13.90 1.57
CA ALA A 193 -18.63 14.82 0.43
C ALA A 193 -19.05 16.25 0.80
N PRO A 194 -20.06 16.49 1.67
CA PRO A 194 -20.37 17.82 2.20
C PRO A 194 -19.19 18.46 2.91
N MET A 195 -18.37 17.67 3.61
CA MET A 195 -17.21 18.20 4.32
C MET A 195 -16.18 18.74 3.33
N SER A 196 -15.82 17.95 2.34
CA SER A 196 -14.88 18.32 1.28
C SER A 196 -15.38 19.51 0.43
N ALA A 197 -16.68 19.54 0.11
CA ALA A 197 -17.29 20.65 -0.62
C ALA A 197 -17.28 21.96 0.18
N LEU A 198 -17.66 21.90 1.46
CA LEU A 198 -17.66 23.08 2.35
C LEU A 198 -16.24 23.63 2.57
N SER A 199 -15.23 22.76 2.71
CA SER A 199 -13.84 23.24 2.79
C SER A 199 -13.43 24.01 1.54
N ALA A 200 -13.77 23.52 0.34
CA ALA A 200 -13.41 24.19 -0.91
C ALA A 200 -14.18 25.50 -1.12
N MET A 201 -15.43 25.56 -0.65
CA MET A 201 -16.28 26.74 -0.75
C MET A 201 -16.03 27.77 0.37
N ALA A 202 -15.32 27.42 1.44
CA ALA A 202 -15.11 28.30 2.59
C ALA A 202 -14.46 29.63 2.20
N LEU A 203 -13.52 29.60 1.24
CA LEU A 203 -12.81 30.77 0.72
C LEU A 203 -13.60 31.50 -0.39
N ALA A 204 -14.61 30.86 -0.97
CA ALA A 204 -15.28 31.36 -2.16
C ALA A 204 -16.31 32.48 -1.90
N GLU A 205 -16.84 32.55 -0.68
CA GLU A 205 -17.80 33.59 -0.26
C GLU A 205 -17.17 34.97 -0.09
N GLU A 206 -15.84 35.08 -0.18
CA GLU A 206 -15.09 36.33 -0.02
C GLU A 206 -14.82 37.07 -1.33
N SER A 207 -15.32 36.55 -2.45
CA SER A 207 -14.99 37.02 -3.80
C SER A 207 -15.59 38.39 -4.18
N GLY A 208 -16.20 39.13 -3.25
CA GLY A 208 -16.54 40.54 -3.41
C GLY A 208 -18.02 40.94 -3.39
N ASP A 209 -18.96 39.99 -3.24
CA ASP A 209 -20.42 40.29 -3.22
C ASP A 209 -21.12 40.09 -1.86
N GLU A 210 -20.48 39.47 -0.87
CA GLU A 210 -21.07 39.17 0.45
C GLU A 210 -20.31 39.87 1.59
N LYS A 211 -21.04 40.30 2.64
CA LYS A 211 -20.46 40.88 3.88
C LYS A 211 -19.44 39.91 4.49
N GLU A 212 -18.38 40.43 5.13
CA GLU A 212 -17.39 39.62 5.87
C GLU A 212 -18.09 38.53 6.69
N THR A 213 -17.88 37.28 6.30
CA THR A 213 -18.50 36.13 6.94
C THR A 213 -17.69 35.66 8.15
N TRP A 214 -18.34 34.93 9.05
CA TRP A 214 -17.72 34.31 10.22
C TRP A 214 -16.52 33.39 9.88
N LYS A 215 -16.41 32.97 8.61
CA LYS A 215 -15.40 32.04 8.10
C LYS A 215 -13.99 32.63 8.17
N TRP A 216 -13.80 33.91 7.85
CA TRP A 216 -12.46 34.51 7.77
C TRP A 216 -11.72 34.60 9.12
N PRO A 217 -12.37 35.02 10.23
CA PRO A 217 -11.73 34.98 11.55
C PRO A 217 -11.34 33.55 11.98
N VAL A 218 -12.23 32.57 11.75
CA VAL A 218 -11.98 31.16 12.09
C VAL A 218 -10.84 30.59 11.26
N PHE A 219 -10.81 30.91 9.97
CA PHE A 219 -9.72 30.55 9.07
C PHE A 219 -8.38 31.12 9.55
N SER A 220 -8.36 32.42 9.90
CA SER A 220 -7.16 33.13 10.34
C SER A 220 -6.60 32.55 11.65
N ILE A 221 -7.46 32.19 12.61
CA ILE A 221 -7.04 31.51 13.85
C ILE A 221 -6.34 30.19 13.51
N GLY A 222 -6.94 29.39 12.63
CA GLY A 222 -6.33 28.16 12.14
C GLY A 222 -4.96 28.42 11.52
N ALA A 223 -4.87 29.39 10.61
CA ALA A 223 -3.64 29.75 9.91
C ALA A 223 -2.52 30.20 10.85
N VAL A 224 -2.84 30.97 11.89
CA VAL A 224 -1.84 31.36 12.91
C VAL A 224 -1.36 30.15 13.70
N ILE A 225 -2.26 29.28 14.16
CA ILE A 225 -1.88 28.04 14.87
C ILE A 225 -0.98 27.17 13.98
N GLY A 226 -1.36 27.00 12.72
CA GLY A 226 -0.60 26.25 11.73
C GLY A 226 0.77 26.85 11.46
N ALA A 227 0.87 28.17 11.29
CA ALA A 227 2.13 28.84 11.04
C ALA A 227 3.07 28.75 12.26
N VAL A 228 2.57 29.01 13.47
CA VAL A 228 3.36 28.91 14.70
C VAL A 228 3.87 27.49 14.90
N PHE A 229 2.99 26.49 14.75
CA PHE A 229 3.41 25.09 14.87
C PHE A 229 4.34 24.68 13.73
N GLY A 230 4.12 25.18 12.51
CA GLY A 230 4.95 24.93 11.34
C GLY A 230 6.38 25.45 11.54
N VAL A 231 6.55 26.61 12.17
CA VAL A 231 7.87 27.13 12.54
C VAL A 231 8.56 26.19 13.52
N ILE A 232 7.87 25.70 14.55
CA ILE A 232 8.46 24.82 15.57
C ILE A 232 8.78 23.43 14.99
N TYR A 233 7.85 22.86 14.23
CA TYR A 233 7.92 21.47 13.77
C TYR A 233 8.74 21.30 12.49
N VAL A 234 8.63 22.22 11.52
CA VAL A 234 9.34 22.14 10.22
C VAL A 234 10.43 23.22 10.11
N GLY A 235 10.13 24.44 10.54
CA GLY A 235 11.00 25.60 10.35
C GLY A 235 12.32 25.50 11.09
N VAL A 236 12.29 25.23 12.40
CA VAL A 236 13.49 25.11 13.24
C VAL A 236 14.42 24.01 12.74
N PRO A 237 13.99 22.76 12.49
CA PRO A 237 14.87 21.73 11.94
C PRO A 237 15.43 22.11 10.56
N SER A 238 14.60 22.66 9.67
CA SER A 238 15.01 22.98 8.30
C SER A 238 16.05 24.10 8.24
N VAL A 239 15.85 25.19 9.02
CA VAL A 239 16.77 26.34 9.03
C VAL A 239 18.06 26.00 9.76
N THR A 240 18.00 25.27 10.87
CA THR A 240 19.21 24.89 11.62
C THR A 240 20.06 23.89 10.84
N GLN A 241 19.44 22.98 10.08
CA GLN A 241 20.13 22.08 9.16
C GLN A 241 20.95 22.83 8.09
N ILE A 242 20.48 23.99 7.61
CA ILE A 242 21.24 24.83 6.68
C ILE A 242 22.56 25.31 7.30
N TRP A 243 22.60 25.52 8.61
CA TRP A 243 23.80 25.94 9.35
C TRP A 243 24.63 24.77 9.90
N GLY A 244 24.36 23.54 9.43
CA GLY A 244 25.19 22.36 9.71
C GLY A 244 24.81 21.56 10.95
N ALA A 245 23.83 22.00 11.75
CA ALA A 245 23.34 21.26 12.92
C ALA A 245 21.82 21.20 12.91
N LYS A 246 21.25 20.00 12.72
CA LYS A 246 19.80 19.80 12.75
C LYS A 246 19.30 19.78 14.20
N VAL A 247 18.60 20.83 14.63
CA VAL A 247 17.97 20.89 15.95
C VAL A 247 16.50 20.48 15.82
N GLU A 248 16.17 19.34 16.42
CA GLU A 248 14.79 18.83 16.47
C GLU A 248 14.21 19.06 17.87
N LEU A 249 13.23 19.95 17.98
CA LEU A 249 12.50 20.18 19.25
C LEU A 249 11.48 19.06 19.53
N LEU A 250 10.84 18.57 18.47
CA LEU A 250 9.89 17.47 18.50
C LEU A 250 10.41 16.37 17.56
N PRO A 251 10.48 15.11 18.01
CA PRO A 251 10.94 14.00 17.18
C PRO A 251 10.03 13.80 15.96
N ILE A 252 10.65 13.68 14.79
CA ILE A 252 10.01 13.42 13.50
C ILE A 252 10.47 12.03 13.04
N PRO A 253 9.59 11.12 12.58
CA PRO A 253 8.14 11.29 12.40
C PRO A 253 7.30 11.05 13.67
N PHE A 254 7.81 10.30 14.65
CA PHE A 254 7.14 10.00 15.91
C PHE A 254 8.15 9.80 17.04
N TRP A 255 7.68 9.92 18.27
CA TRP A 255 8.47 9.55 19.44
C TRP A 255 8.34 8.06 19.71
N ASP A 256 9.46 7.34 19.65
CA ASP A 256 9.49 5.90 19.92
C ASP A 256 9.58 5.61 21.42
N LEU A 257 8.51 5.06 22.00
CA LEU A 257 8.47 4.61 23.39
C LEU A 257 8.68 3.11 23.56
N THR A 258 8.80 2.36 22.46
CA THR A 258 8.87 0.89 22.48
C THR A 258 10.12 0.38 23.21
N PRO A 259 11.33 0.90 22.94
CA PRO A 259 12.53 0.45 23.67
C PRO A 259 12.46 0.73 25.17
N TYR A 260 11.81 1.83 25.57
CA TYR A 260 11.71 2.25 26.98
C TYR A 260 10.65 1.46 27.75
N LEU A 261 9.51 1.18 27.13
CA LEU A 261 8.37 0.50 27.74
C LEU A 261 8.30 -1.01 27.44
N GLY A 262 9.21 -1.54 26.63
CA GLY A 262 9.24 -2.95 26.23
C GLY A 262 9.33 -3.93 27.40
N ASN A 263 9.90 -3.51 28.54
CA ASN A 263 9.91 -4.32 29.76
C ASN A 263 8.52 -4.55 30.37
N VAL A 264 7.60 -3.59 30.20
CA VAL A 264 6.24 -3.63 30.76
C VAL A 264 5.24 -4.13 29.72
N MET A 265 5.32 -3.60 28.50
CA MET A 265 4.41 -3.92 27.40
C MET A 265 5.16 -4.65 26.28
N LYS A 266 5.45 -5.93 26.52
CA LYS A 266 6.13 -6.82 25.56
C LYS A 266 5.35 -6.92 24.25
N GLY A 267 6.05 -7.00 23.12
CA GLY A 267 5.43 -7.17 21.80
C GLY A 267 4.54 -6.02 21.32
N THR A 268 4.59 -4.83 21.94
CA THR A 268 3.67 -3.73 21.61
C THR A 268 4.38 -2.56 20.95
N PRO A 269 4.03 -2.19 19.70
CA PRO A 269 4.58 -1.00 19.05
C PRO A 269 3.97 0.28 19.64
N LEU A 270 4.80 1.11 20.29
CA LEU A 270 4.41 2.30 21.05
C LEU A 270 5.03 3.59 20.48
N GLY A 271 4.88 3.81 19.18
CA GLY A 271 5.21 5.10 18.56
C GLY A 271 4.08 6.12 18.81
N ILE A 272 4.38 7.32 19.30
CA ILE A 272 3.40 8.42 19.45
C ILE A 272 3.76 9.57 18.53
N THR A 273 2.86 9.96 17.62
CA THR A 273 3.07 11.15 16.79
C THR A 273 2.81 12.42 17.60
N LEU A 274 3.75 13.37 17.61
CA LEU A 274 3.61 14.65 18.31
C LEU A 274 3.16 15.80 17.40
N HIS A 275 2.74 15.51 16.17
CA HIS A 275 2.23 16.51 15.24
C HIS A 275 0.77 16.90 15.58
N LEU A 276 0.39 18.17 15.38
CA LEU A 276 -0.97 18.64 15.71
C LEU A 276 -2.07 18.21 14.72
N GLY A 277 -1.73 17.82 13.50
CA GLY A 277 -2.73 17.48 12.49
C GLY A 277 -3.66 16.29 12.82
N PRO A 278 -3.31 15.24 13.60
CA PRO A 278 -4.26 14.20 13.98
C PRO A 278 -5.27 14.77 14.99
N ILE A 279 -4.87 15.74 15.82
CA ILE A 279 -5.79 16.45 16.72
C ILE A 279 -6.81 17.24 15.89
N PHE A 280 -6.37 17.98 14.87
CA PHE A 280 -7.29 18.68 13.96
C PHE A 280 -8.19 17.71 13.17
N SER A 281 -7.65 16.59 12.71
CA SER A 281 -8.44 15.51 12.11
C SER A 281 -9.51 14.97 13.08
N GLY A 282 -9.15 14.79 14.35
CA GLY A 282 -10.06 14.37 15.42
C GLY A 282 -11.17 15.38 15.72
N LEU A 283 -10.89 16.69 15.59
CA LEU A 283 -11.90 17.74 15.75
C LEU A 283 -13.00 17.70 14.68
N LEU A 284 -12.68 17.14 13.50
CA LEU A 284 -13.54 17.08 12.31
C LEU A 284 -14.27 15.73 12.13
N MET A 285 -13.56 14.63 12.38
CA MET A 285 -14.03 13.26 12.12
C MET A 285 -15.29 12.88 12.94
N PRO A 286 -16.12 11.94 12.44
CA PRO A 286 -17.22 11.37 13.22
C PRO A 286 -16.71 10.81 14.55
N PHE A 287 -17.31 11.24 15.66
CA PHE A 287 -16.79 10.93 16.99
C PHE A 287 -16.72 9.42 17.23
N TRP A 288 -17.79 8.72 16.83
CA TRP A 288 -17.87 7.29 17.03
C TRP A 288 -16.86 6.52 16.18
N ALA A 289 -16.47 7.03 15.00
CA ALA A 289 -15.41 6.45 14.21
C ALA A 289 -14.06 6.52 14.95
N VAL A 290 -13.72 7.68 15.51
CA VAL A 290 -12.47 7.86 16.26
C VAL A 290 -12.44 6.98 17.51
N ILE A 291 -13.56 6.85 18.24
CA ILE A 291 -13.65 5.94 19.40
C ILE A 291 -13.50 4.48 18.97
N GLY A 292 -14.12 4.07 17.85
CA GLY A 292 -13.95 2.73 17.31
C GLY A 292 -12.47 2.44 17.02
N SER A 293 -11.80 3.36 16.31
CA SER A 293 -10.39 3.19 15.95
C SER A 293 -9.46 3.20 17.15
N PHE A 294 -9.70 4.08 18.13
CA PHE A 294 -8.96 4.07 19.38
C PHE A 294 -9.18 2.77 20.15
N GLY A 295 -10.41 2.25 20.18
CA GLY A 295 -10.75 0.98 20.80
C GLY A 295 -9.95 -0.19 20.20
N GLY A 296 -9.82 -0.26 18.88
CA GLY A 296 -9.03 -1.33 18.25
C GLY A 296 -7.52 -1.19 18.48
N VAL A 297 -6.98 0.03 18.54
CA VAL A 297 -5.59 0.24 18.98
C VAL A 297 -5.38 -0.21 20.42
N MET A 298 -6.27 0.15 21.34
CA MET A 298 -6.17 -0.31 22.73
C MET A 298 -6.25 -1.83 22.83
N VAL A 299 -7.14 -2.46 22.06
CA VAL A 299 -7.20 -3.93 21.97
C VAL A 299 -5.85 -4.48 21.51
N HIS A 300 -5.22 -3.93 20.47
CA HIS A 300 -3.89 -4.33 20.04
C HIS A 300 -2.82 -4.11 21.13
N THR A 301 -2.81 -2.94 21.78
CA THR A 301 -1.86 -2.56 22.83
C THR A 301 -1.95 -3.47 24.05
N PHE A 302 -3.15 -3.87 24.47
CA PHE A 302 -3.33 -4.71 25.65
C PHE A 302 -3.25 -6.21 25.36
N ILE A 303 -3.62 -6.65 24.14
CA ILE A 303 -3.56 -8.07 23.77
C ILE A 303 -2.14 -8.50 23.38
N SER A 304 -1.30 -7.62 22.82
CA SER A 304 0.04 -8.02 22.38
C SER A 304 0.93 -8.58 23.50
N PRO A 305 0.98 -8.00 24.71
CA PRO A 305 1.74 -8.61 25.83
C PRO A 305 1.18 -9.96 26.26
N PHE A 306 -0.15 -10.15 26.16
CA PHE A 306 -0.80 -11.43 26.45
C PHE A 306 -0.47 -12.49 25.39
N LEU A 307 -0.46 -12.13 24.11
CA LEU A 307 -0.05 -13.01 23.02
C LEU A 307 1.41 -13.42 23.14
N HIS A 308 2.28 -12.50 23.56
CA HIS A 308 3.68 -12.82 23.86
C HIS A 308 3.78 -13.83 25.01
N HIS A 309 3.02 -13.65 26.08
CA HIS A 309 3.06 -14.60 27.21
C HIS A 309 2.52 -15.98 26.83
N LEU A 310 1.58 -16.06 25.89
CA LEU A 310 1.06 -17.30 25.33
C LEU A 310 1.97 -17.93 24.23
N GLY A 311 3.15 -17.39 23.95
CA GLY A 311 4.08 -17.93 22.95
C GLY A 311 3.75 -17.62 21.49
N TYR A 312 2.76 -16.75 21.20
CA TYR A 312 2.39 -16.40 19.82
C TYR A 312 3.30 -15.35 19.15
N LEU A 313 4.22 -14.71 19.88
CA LEU A 313 5.11 -13.65 19.38
C LEU A 313 6.60 -13.98 19.63
N PRO A 314 7.12 -15.12 19.13
CA PRO A 314 8.45 -15.60 19.48
C PRO A 314 9.59 -14.79 18.87
N ARG A 315 9.39 -14.05 17.75
CA ARG A 315 10.44 -13.23 17.14
C ARG A 315 10.71 -11.92 17.88
N TRP A 316 9.87 -11.57 18.86
CA TRP A 316 10.00 -10.29 19.54
C TRP A 316 11.07 -10.34 20.63
N GLU A 317 12.06 -9.45 20.53
CA GLU A 317 13.11 -9.28 21.52
C GLU A 317 13.07 -7.90 22.20
N LEU A 318 13.59 -7.85 23.43
CA LEU A 318 13.71 -6.61 24.18
C LEU A 318 14.73 -5.67 23.51
N GLY A 319 14.35 -4.40 23.33
CA GLY A 319 15.20 -3.37 22.72
C GLY A 319 14.92 -3.11 21.25
N MET A 320 14.03 -3.88 20.62
CA MET A 320 13.53 -3.55 19.28
C MET A 320 12.76 -2.22 19.27
N ASP A 321 12.98 -1.43 18.22
CA ASP A 321 12.25 -0.19 17.95
C ASP A 321 10.79 -0.46 17.55
N THR A 322 9.99 0.60 17.44
CA THR A 322 8.56 0.50 17.05
C THR A 322 8.38 -0.22 15.71
N ILE A 323 9.25 0.06 14.73
CA ILE A 323 9.12 -0.45 13.36
C ILE A 323 9.44 -1.95 13.32
N ARG A 324 10.58 -2.38 13.90
CA ARG A 324 10.96 -3.79 13.99
C ARG A 324 9.96 -4.58 14.82
N THR A 325 9.47 -4.02 15.93
CA THR A 325 8.41 -4.63 16.73
C THR A 325 7.15 -4.85 15.90
N GLN A 326 6.73 -3.87 15.10
CA GLN A 326 5.58 -4.01 14.21
C GLN A 326 5.80 -5.08 13.13
N ILE A 327 7.00 -5.14 12.54
CA ILE A 327 7.33 -6.16 11.53
C ILE A 327 7.31 -7.55 12.14
N ALA A 328 8.03 -7.77 13.25
CA ALA A 328 8.12 -9.06 13.93
C ALA A 328 6.73 -9.57 14.36
N THR A 329 5.98 -8.75 15.10
CA THR A 329 4.64 -9.12 15.59
C THR A 329 3.60 -9.20 14.48
N GLY A 330 3.82 -8.48 13.38
CA GLY A 330 3.05 -8.58 12.15
C GLY A 330 3.22 -9.92 11.45
N ILE A 331 4.47 -10.41 11.34
CA ILE A 331 4.80 -11.72 10.78
C ILE A 331 4.21 -12.84 11.66
N ASP A 332 4.34 -12.71 12.98
CA ASP A 332 3.96 -13.76 13.90
C ASP A 332 2.43 -13.91 14.03
N PHE A 333 1.67 -12.82 14.17
CA PHE A 333 0.23 -12.87 14.45
C PHE A 333 -0.62 -11.82 13.71
N TRP A 334 -0.27 -10.53 13.81
CA TRP A 334 -1.22 -9.45 13.50
C TRP A 334 -1.60 -9.33 12.02
N ARG A 335 -0.71 -9.71 11.09
CA ARG A 335 -1.02 -9.66 9.65
C ARG A 335 -2.03 -10.73 9.24
N ALA A 336 -1.88 -11.95 9.75
CA ALA A 336 -2.85 -13.04 9.55
C ALA A 336 -4.23 -12.68 10.15
N PHE A 337 -4.25 -12.10 11.36
CA PHE A 337 -5.48 -11.64 12.01
C PHE A 337 -6.21 -10.53 11.22
N SER A 338 -5.46 -9.54 10.70
CA SER A 338 -5.96 -8.45 9.85
C SER A 338 -6.61 -8.95 8.54
N ILE A 339 -6.03 -9.98 7.91
CA ILE A 339 -6.63 -10.63 6.74
C ILE A 339 -7.98 -11.24 7.09
N GLY A 340 -8.06 -11.94 8.23
CA GLY A 340 -9.32 -12.49 8.76
C GLY A 340 -10.41 -11.42 8.94
N ILE A 341 -10.07 -10.30 9.57
CA ILE A 341 -11.02 -9.18 9.74
C ILE A 341 -11.48 -8.63 8.39
N THR A 342 -10.59 -8.50 7.41
CA THR A 342 -10.97 -7.97 6.11
C THR A 342 -11.92 -8.91 5.35
N LEU A 343 -11.76 -10.23 5.51
CA LEU A 343 -12.74 -11.22 5.02
C LEU A 343 -14.10 -11.05 5.71
N ALA A 344 -14.13 -10.83 7.03
CA ALA A 344 -15.36 -10.55 7.75
C ALA A 344 -16.07 -9.29 7.22
N VAL A 345 -15.32 -8.21 7.01
CA VAL A 345 -15.84 -6.94 6.45
C VAL A 345 -16.42 -7.13 5.07
N THR A 346 -15.73 -7.90 4.23
CA THR A 346 -16.20 -8.25 2.90
C THR A 346 -17.53 -8.99 2.98
N PHE A 347 -17.63 -10.01 3.83
CA PHE A 347 -18.86 -10.76 4.05
C PHE A 347 -20.00 -9.87 4.58
N ILE A 348 -19.73 -9.02 5.57
CA ILE A 348 -20.68 -8.05 6.11
C ILE A 348 -21.21 -7.12 5.02
N SER A 349 -20.33 -6.65 4.14
CA SER A 349 -20.66 -5.76 3.03
C SER A 349 -21.59 -6.43 2.03
N PHE A 350 -21.31 -7.69 1.67
CA PHE A 350 -22.22 -8.50 0.86
C PHE A 350 -23.56 -8.73 1.57
N TYR A 351 -23.56 -9.06 2.86
CA TYR A 351 -24.77 -9.26 3.64
C TYR A 351 -25.64 -8.00 3.68
N GLN A 352 -25.05 -6.81 3.87
CA GLN A 352 -25.74 -5.53 3.80
C GLN A 352 -26.32 -5.26 2.41
N LEU A 353 -25.55 -5.56 1.35
CA LEU A 353 -26.01 -5.44 -0.03
C LEU A 353 -27.29 -6.26 -0.27
N PHE A 354 -27.29 -7.54 0.11
CA PHE A 354 -28.42 -8.43 -0.09
C PHE A 354 -29.61 -8.11 0.82
N SER A 355 -29.37 -7.71 2.07
CA SER A 355 -30.43 -7.36 3.01
C SER A 355 -31.16 -6.08 2.60
N VAL A 356 -30.43 -5.02 2.24
CA VAL A 356 -31.04 -3.77 1.78
C VAL A 356 -31.63 -3.92 0.38
N GLY A 357 -31.01 -4.69 -0.51
CA GLY A 357 -31.60 -5.01 -1.82
C GLY A 357 -32.97 -5.69 -1.69
N ARG A 358 -33.11 -6.63 -0.75
CA ARG A 358 -34.40 -7.25 -0.41
C ARG A 358 -35.40 -6.26 0.20
N GLN A 359 -34.96 -5.41 1.14
CA GLN A 359 -35.80 -4.37 1.73
C GLN A 359 -36.30 -3.36 0.70
N LYS A 360 -35.43 -2.85 -0.18
CA LYS A 360 -35.80 -1.89 -1.21
C LYS A 360 -36.69 -2.52 -2.29
N ARG A 361 -36.51 -3.81 -2.62
CA ARG A 361 -37.42 -4.54 -3.50
C ARG A 361 -38.79 -4.75 -2.85
N ALA A 362 -38.84 -4.95 -1.53
CA ALA A 362 -40.08 -4.98 -0.77
C ALA A 362 -40.75 -3.59 -0.70
N GLU A 363 -39.99 -2.53 -0.42
CA GLU A 363 -40.49 -1.14 -0.44
C GLU A 363 -40.95 -0.70 -1.83
N LEU A 364 -40.28 -1.12 -2.91
CA LEU A 364 -40.70 -0.85 -4.29
C LEU A 364 -42.02 -1.57 -4.61
N ARG A 365 -42.16 -2.82 -4.18
CA ARG A 365 -43.45 -3.55 -4.28
C ARG A 365 -44.55 -2.87 -3.46
N GLU A 366 -44.21 -2.34 -2.28
CA GLU A 366 -45.15 -1.61 -1.42
C GLU A 366 -45.51 -0.22 -1.98
N LYS A 367 -44.56 0.46 -2.64
CA LYS A 367 -44.78 1.74 -3.35
C LYS A 367 -45.52 1.57 -4.68
N GLU A 368 -45.48 0.40 -5.31
CA GLU A 368 -46.40 0.06 -6.43
C GLU A 368 -47.85 -0.05 -5.94
N THR A 369 -48.08 -0.44 -4.68
CA THR A 369 -49.42 -0.52 -4.09
C THR A 369 -49.93 0.80 -3.47
N VAL A 370 -49.05 1.75 -3.12
CA VAL A 370 -49.42 3.05 -2.53
C VAL A 370 -49.03 4.20 -3.47
N LYS A 371 -50.01 4.73 -4.24
CA LYS A 371 -49.84 5.89 -5.12
C LYS A 371 -49.34 7.13 -4.36
N LYS A 372 -48.17 7.63 -4.80
CA LYS A 372 -47.53 8.96 -4.58
C LYS A 372 -47.02 9.35 -3.19
N THR A 373 -45.79 9.88 -3.16
CA THR A 373 -45.31 11.15 -2.53
C THR A 373 -43.78 11.09 -2.40
N HIS A 374 -42.98 11.96 -3.03
CA HIS A 374 -42.68 13.33 -2.56
C HIS A 374 -42.21 14.28 -3.69
N PHE A 375 -42.05 13.80 -4.92
CA PHE A 375 -41.69 14.59 -6.10
C PHE A 375 -42.72 14.39 -7.21
N PRO A 376 -43.07 15.43 -7.98
CA PRO A 376 -43.96 15.26 -9.14
C PRO A 376 -43.31 14.28 -10.12
N ASP A 377 -44.11 13.35 -10.68
CA ASP A 377 -43.65 12.40 -11.71
C ASP A 377 -43.14 13.13 -12.96
N ILE A 378 -43.52 14.39 -13.12
CA ILE A 378 -43.18 15.29 -14.21
C ILE A 378 -42.18 16.34 -13.71
N CYS A 379 -41.23 16.71 -14.57
CA CYS A 379 -40.24 17.75 -14.31
C CYS A 379 -40.89 19.06 -13.80
N LYS A 380 -40.36 19.62 -12.70
CA LYS A 380 -40.82 20.87 -12.07
C LYS A 380 -40.70 22.13 -12.96
N HIS A 381 -40.00 22.02 -14.09
CA HIS A 381 -39.88 23.12 -15.04
C HIS A 381 -41.22 23.34 -15.76
N SER A 382 -41.74 24.57 -15.74
CA SER A 382 -43.08 24.93 -16.22
C SER A 382 -43.38 24.51 -17.66
N GLU A 383 -42.35 24.36 -18.49
CA GLU A 383 -42.46 23.99 -19.92
C GLU A 383 -42.07 22.53 -20.23
N CYS A 384 -41.81 21.68 -19.23
CA CYS A 384 -41.28 20.34 -19.45
C CYS A 384 -42.18 19.22 -18.92
N ASN A 385 -42.80 18.45 -19.83
CA ASN A 385 -43.59 17.27 -19.51
C ASN A 385 -42.79 15.94 -19.45
N ARG A 386 -41.46 16.00 -19.34
CA ARG A 386 -40.62 14.80 -19.21
C ARG A 386 -40.66 14.24 -17.79
N PRO A 387 -40.48 12.93 -17.61
CA PRO A 387 -40.40 12.35 -16.28
C PRO A 387 -39.26 12.97 -15.47
N ALA A 388 -39.53 13.24 -14.19
CA ALA A 388 -38.50 13.71 -13.28
C ALA A 388 -37.56 12.55 -12.92
N GLU A 389 -36.30 12.63 -13.35
CA GLU A 389 -35.30 11.60 -13.06
C GLU A 389 -34.56 11.88 -11.75
N VAL A 390 -34.28 13.16 -11.45
CA VAL A 390 -33.48 13.57 -10.30
C VAL A 390 -34.11 14.77 -9.61
N ARG A 391 -34.42 14.65 -8.30
CA ARG A 391 -34.96 15.72 -7.44
C ARG A 391 -36.18 16.50 -8.00
N GLY A 392 -37.00 15.85 -8.82
CA GLY A 392 -38.16 16.50 -9.44
C GLY A 392 -37.86 17.24 -10.75
N TYR A 393 -36.65 17.15 -11.31
CA TYR A 393 -36.30 17.71 -12.62
C TYR A 393 -35.89 16.59 -13.60
N CYS A 394 -36.03 16.84 -14.90
CA CYS A 394 -35.39 16.01 -15.93
C CYS A 394 -33.93 16.45 -16.14
N LEU A 395 -33.05 15.53 -16.53
CA LEU A 395 -31.60 15.80 -16.68
C LEU A 395 -31.29 17.00 -17.57
N LYS A 396 -32.08 17.16 -18.65
CA LYS A 396 -31.91 18.27 -19.60
C LYS A 396 -32.16 19.65 -18.96
N HIS A 397 -33.16 19.76 -18.08
CA HIS A 397 -33.50 21.04 -17.43
C HIS A 397 -32.72 21.28 -16.13
N LEU A 398 -32.18 20.22 -15.52
CA LEU A 398 -31.25 20.35 -14.41
C LEU A 398 -29.93 21.02 -14.85
N GLY A 399 -29.52 20.82 -16.11
CA GLY A 399 -28.40 21.55 -16.72
C GLY A 399 -27.02 21.22 -16.13
N ARG A 400 -26.91 20.07 -15.43
CA ARG A 400 -25.70 19.60 -14.73
C ARG A 400 -24.57 19.10 -15.66
N GLY A 401 -24.90 18.83 -16.93
CA GLY A 401 -23.95 18.30 -17.92
C GLY A 401 -23.77 16.78 -17.83
N ASP A 402 -24.86 16.05 -17.64
CA ASP A 402 -24.88 14.58 -17.54
C ASP A 402 -24.46 13.87 -18.85
N PHE A 403 -23.76 12.75 -18.70
CA PHE A 403 -23.28 11.92 -19.82
C PHE A 403 -24.22 10.75 -20.09
N ASN A 404 -24.17 10.22 -21.31
CA ASN A 404 -24.88 9.00 -21.64
C ASN A 404 -24.23 7.79 -20.95
N VAL A 405 -25.01 7.11 -20.09
CA VAL A 405 -24.58 5.95 -19.31
C VAL A 405 -24.01 4.84 -20.18
N TRP A 406 -24.57 4.60 -21.37
CA TRP A 406 -24.07 3.57 -22.29
C TRP A 406 -22.68 3.87 -22.84
N VAL A 407 -22.37 5.15 -23.08
CA VAL A 407 -21.03 5.57 -23.50
C VAL A 407 -20.04 5.34 -22.36
N CYS A 408 -20.42 5.64 -21.12
CA CYS A 408 -19.60 5.36 -19.94
C CYS A 408 -19.33 3.86 -19.78
N ILE A 409 -20.34 3.00 -19.95
CA ILE A 409 -20.16 1.54 -19.88
C ILE A 409 -19.23 1.06 -20.99
N ALA A 410 -19.43 1.50 -22.23
CA ALA A 410 -18.58 1.10 -23.36
C ALA A 410 -17.11 1.51 -23.14
N LEU A 411 -16.86 2.75 -22.72
CA LEU A 411 -15.52 3.24 -22.42
C LEU A 411 -14.89 2.52 -21.21
N PHE A 412 -15.69 2.18 -20.20
CA PHE A 412 -15.24 1.35 -19.09
C PHE A 412 -14.82 -0.05 -19.57
N CYS A 413 -15.61 -0.70 -20.43
CA CYS A 413 -15.25 -1.99 -21.01
C CYS A 413 -13.96 -1.92 -21.81
N VAL A 414 -13.76 -0.87 -22.63
CA VAL A 414 -12.50 -0.65 -23.36
C VAL A 414 -11.33 -0.51 -22.38
N ALA A 415 -11.51 0.26 -21.32
CA ALA A 415 -10.47 0.45 -20.31
C ALA A 415 -10.18 -0.81 -19.48
N ALA A 416 -11.18 -1.66 -19.24
CA ALA A 416 -11.03 -2.94 -18.55
C ALA A 416 -10.34 -4.00 -19.43
N ILE A 417 -10.49 -3.93 -20.75
CA ILE A 417 -9.81 -4.82 -21.71
C ILE A 417 -8.31 -4.51 -21.82
N TYR A 418 -7.93 -3.24 -21.69
CA TYR A 418 -6.53 -2.80 -21.80
C TYR A 418 -5.52 -3.62 -20.98
N PRO A 419 -5.67 -3.81 -19.64
CA PRO A 419 -4.74 -4.63 -18.87
C PRO A 419 -4.74 -6.10 -19.31
N ILE A 420 -5.86 -6.64 -19.79
CA ILE A 420 -5.94 -8.02 -20.28
C ILE A 420 -5.12 -8.19 -21.57
N ILE A 421 -5.27 -7.26 -22.51
CA ILE A 421 -4.47 -7.23 -23.74
C ILE A 421 -2.99 -7.11 -23.37
N LEU A 422 -2.65 -6.14 -22.51
CA LEU A 422 -1.28 -5.88 -22.11
C LEU A 422 -0.63 -7.11 -21.46
N ALA A 423 -1.34 -7.79 -20.55
CA ALA A 423 -0.88 -9.02 -19.91
C ALA A 423 -0.61 -10.12 -20.94
N LYS A 424 -1.53 -10.36 -21.89
CA LYS A 424 -1.35 -11.41 -22.89
C LYS A 424 -0.25 -11.08 -23.90
N THR A 425 -0.06 -9.81 -24.24
CA THR A 425 0.98 -9.37 -25.18
C THR A 425 2.38 -9.41 -24.56
N LEU A 426 2.51 -9.01 -23.29
CA LEU A 426 3.81 -8.97 -22.61
C LEU A 426 4.22 -10.35 -22.07
N PHE A 427 3.26 -11.19 -21.69
CA PHE A 427 3.51 -12.49 -21.08
C PHE A 427 2.72 -13.62 -21.76
N PRO A 428 3.02 -13.94 -23.03
CA PRO A 428 2.21 -14.88 -23.82
C PRO A 428 2.26 -16.32 -23.29
N THR A 429 3.38 -16.73 -22.69
CA THR A 429 3.64 -18.06 -22.10
C THR A 429 2.99 -18.21 -20.73
N LEU A 430 3.11 -17.18 -19.87
CA LEU A 430 2.54 -17.17 -18.52
C LEU A 430 1.02 -17.02 -18.53
N VAL A 431 0.49 -16.14 -19.39
CA VAL A 431 -0.96 -15.90 -19.51
C VAL A 431 -1.58 -16.95 -20.43
N GLY A 432 -1.70 -18.17 -19.90
CA GLY A 432 -2.45 -19.27 -20.50
C GLY A 432 -3.95 -19.02 -20.54
N THR A 433 -4.70 -19.93 -21.14
CA THR A 433 -6.16 -19.83 -21.30
C THR A 433 -6.89 -19.75 -19.95
N GLY A 434 -6.41 -20.49 -18.94
CA GLY A 434 -6.99 -20.48 -17.59
C GLY A 434 -6.82 -19.12 -16.89
N LEU A 435 -5.62 -18.54 -16.92
CA LEU A 435 -5.36 -17.23 -16.31
C LEU A 435 -6.10 -16.10 -17.04
N LEU A 436 -6.24 -16.20 -18.36
CA LEU A 436 -7.02 -15.23 -19.14
C LEU A 436 -8.50 -15.24 -18.75
N LEU A 437 -9.09 -16.43 -18.51
CA LEU A 437 -10.46 -16.53 -18.02
C LEU A 437 -10.62 -15.88 -16.63
N ILE A 438 -9.64 -16.09 -15.74
CA ILE A 438 -9.61 -15.42 -14.43
C ILE A 438 -9.53 -13.90 -14.61
N PHE A 439 -8.73 -13.39 -15.55
CA PHE A 439 -8.60 -11.96 -15.81
C PHE A 439 -9.90 -11.34 -16.31
N VAL A 440 -10.60 -12.03 -17.21
CA VAL A 440 -11.92 -11.60 -17.70
C VAL A 440 -12.94 -11.59 -16.56
N LEU A 441 -13.00 -12.65 -15.76
CA LEU A 441 -13.88 -12.71 -14.59
C LEU A 441 -13.55 -11.58 -13.60
N MET A 442 -12.26 -11.30 -13.40
CA MET A 442 -11.85 -10.27 -12.47
C MET A 442 -12.20 -8.87 -12.98
N ALA A 443 -11.95 -8.59 -14.25
CA ALA A 443 -12.21 -7.28 -14.86
C ALA A 443 -13.71 -6.96 -14.99
N PHE A 444 -14.54 -7.94 -15.34
CA PHE A 444 -15.96 -7.71 -15.67
C PHE A 444 -16.94 -8.16 -14.58
N VAL A 445 -16.52 -8.99 -13.63
CA VAL A 445 -17.39 -9.45 -12.53
C VAL A 445 -16.88 -8.91 -11.21
N TYR A 446 -15.64 -9.25 -10.83
CA TYR A 446 -15.11 -8.89 -9.51
C TYR A 446 -14.94 -7.37 -9.34
N ALA A 447 -14.20 -6.70 -10.23
CA ALA A 447 -13.89 -5.28 -10.10
C ALA A 447 -15.14 -4.38 -10.11
N PRO A 448 -16.16 -4.60 -10.98
CA PRO A 448 -17.41 -3.83 -10.92
C PRO A 448 -18.22 -4.08 -9.65
N ILE A 449 -18.29 -5.33 -9.16
CA ILE A 449 -18.99 -5.66 -7.91
C ILE A 449 -18.30 -5.00 -6.72
N LEU A 450 -16.97 -5.14 -6.62
CA LEU A 450 -16.17 -4.50 -5.57
C LEU A 450 -16.32 -2.98 -5.63
N SER A 451 -16.24 -2.39 -6.81
CA SER A 451 -16.39 -0.94 -7.00
C SER A 451 -17.78 -0.46 -6.59
N PHE A 452 -18.83 -1.23 -6.88
CA PHE A 452 -20.19 -0.90 -6.44
C PHE A 452 -20.36 -1.01 -4.92
N ILE A 453 -19.84 -2.08 -4.31
CA ILE A 453 -19.87 -2.26 -2.85
C ILE A 453 -19.11 -1.13 -2.16
N SER A 454 -17.91 -0.82 -2.65
CA SER A 454 -17.06 0.25 -2.13
C SER A 454 -17.73 1.62 -2.27
N ALA A 455 -18.26 1.97 -3.46
CA ALA A 455 -18.99 3.23 -3.67
C ALA A 455 -20.22 3.37 -2.76
N ARG A 456 -20.89 2.26 -2.48
CA ARG A 456 -22.07 2.25 -1.61
C ARG A 456 -21.69 2.41 -0.14
N LEU A 457 -20.62 1.76 0.32
CA LEU A 457 -20.09 1.94 1.67
C LEU A 457 -19.57 3.35 1.88
N ASP A 458 -18.91 3.91 0.87
CA ASP A 458 -18.51 5.29 0.86
C ASP A 458 -19.73 6.23 0.89
N GLY A 459 -20.77 5.96 0.11
CA GLY A 459 -22.03 6.68 0.18
C GLY A 459 -22.74 6.60 1.53
N LEU A 460 -22.59 5.50 2.29
CA LEU A 460 -23.26 5.31 3.59
C LEU A 460 -22.44 5.84 4.76
N ILE A 461 -21.13 5.64 4.73
CA ILE A 461 -20.22 5.77 5.89
C ILE A 461 -18.99 6.64 5.54
N GLY A 462 -18.78 7.04 4.29
CA GLY A 462 -17.63 7.85 3.87
C GLY A 462 -16.31 7.08 3.95
N LYS A 463 -16.37 5.75 3.74
CA LYS A 463 -15.22 4.85 3.74
C LYS A 463 -15.37 3.80 2.64
N GLU A 464 -14.25 3.56 1.95
CA GLU A 464 -14.09 2.53 0.93
C GLU A 464 -13.69 1.19 1.56
N VAL A 465 -13.96 0.10 0.84
CA VAL A 465 -13.44 -1.24 1.19
C VAL A 465 -12.37 -1.64 0.20
N SER A 466 -11.17 -1.92 0.71
CA SER A 466 -10.11 -2.61 -0.01
C SER A 466 -9.81 -3.92 0.70
N ILE A 467 -9.67 -4.99 -0.08
CA ILE A 467 -9.22 -6.28 0.43
C ILE A 467 -7.72 -6.34 0.16
N PRO A 468 -6.87 -6.41 1.20
CA PRO A 468 -5.43 -6.45 1.02
C PRO A 468 -5.00 -7.79 0.43
N TYR A 469 -3.87 -7.79 -0.28
CA TYR A 469 -3.18 -8.97 -0.79
C TYR A 469 -3.96 -9.83 -1.81
N ILE A 470 -5.01 -9.33 -2.46
CA ILE A 470 -5.73 -10.13 -3.48
C ILE A 470 -4.85 -10.43 -4.68
N ASP A 471 -4.20 -9.40 -5.23
CA ASP A 471 -3.34 -9.60 -6.39
C ASP A 471 -2.18 -10.54 -6.04
N GLU A 472 -1.57 -10.33 -4.87
CA GLU A 472 -0.53 -11.19 -4.31
C GLU A 472 -1.02 -12.63 -4.18
N ALA A 473 -2.19 -12.86 -3.56
CA ALA A 473 -2.77 -14.18 -3.39
C ALA A 473 -3.02 -14.87 -4.74
N ILE A 474 -3.53 -14.16 -5.73
CA ILE A 474 -3.72 -14.72 -7.08
C ILE A 474 -2.37 -15.10 -7.69
N ARG A 475 -1.34 -14.26 -7.56
CA ARG A 475 0.02 -14.57 -8.05
C ARG A 475 0.53 -15.88 -7.43
N PHE A 476 0.38 -16.08 -6.13
CA PHE A 476 0.78 -17.35 -5.48
C PHE A 476 -0.05 -18.54 -5.93
N LEU A 477 -1.36 -18.37 -6.07
CA LEU A 477 -2.26 -19.44 -6.51
C LEU A 477 -1.97 -19.93 -7.92
N THR A 478 -1.30 -19.12 -8.76
CA THR A 478 -0.82 -19.59 -10.07
C THR A 478 0.31 -20.62 -9.97
N GLY A 479 1.00 -20.70 -8.83
CA GLY A 479 2.17 -21.57 -8.63
C GLY A 479 3.39 -21.16 -9.46
N PHE A 480 3.35 -20.03 -10.17
CA PHE A 480 4.45 -19.60 -11.02
C PHE A 480 5.70 -19.28 -10.20
N ARG A 481 6.85 -19.75 -10.70
CA ARG A 481 8.16 -19.52 -10.10
C ARG A 481 8.93 -18.50 -10.91
N GLY A 482 9.28 -17.38 -10.30
CA GLY A 482 10.04 -16.29 -10.94
C GLY A 482 9.48 -14.89 -10.68
N VAL A 483 10.22 -13.87 -11.08
CA VAL A 483 9.86 -12.45 -10.85
C VAL A 483 8.78 -11.97 -11.83
N GLU A 484 8.73 -12.53 -13.04
CA GLU A 484 7.93 -12.03 -14.16
C GLU A 484 6.45 -11.80 -13.83
N ILE A 485 5.86 -12.67 -12.99
CA ILE A 485 4.46 -12.57 -12.59
C ILE A 485 4.11 -11.29 -11.83
N TRP A 486 5.08 -10.67 -11.15
CA TRP A 486 4.89 -9.41 -10.43
C TRP A 486 4.67 -8.21 -11.36
N PHE A 487 5.10 -8.34 -12.62
CA PHE A 487 4.94 -7.31 -13.65
C PHE A 487 3.67 -7.50 -14.49
N VAL A 488 2.91 -8.58 -14.27
CA VAL A 488 1.64 -8.82 -14.96
C VAL A 488 0.59 -7.81 -14.45
N PRO A 489 -0.07 -7.05 -15.35
CA PRO A 489 -1.08 -6.07 -14.95
C PRO A 489 -2.41 -6.77 -14.60
N PHE A 490 -2.70 -6.93 -13.32
CA PHE A 490 -3.94 -7.52 -12.83
C PHE A 490 -5.11 -6.52 -12.90
N PRO A 491 -6.25 -6.88 -13.53
CA PRO A 491 -7.43 -6.00 -13.64
C PRO A 491 -8.32 -5.99 -12.38
N ALA A 492 -7.74 -5.77 -11.19
CA ALA A 492 -8.44 -5.83 -9.90
C ALA A 492 -8.78 -4.46 -9.29
N ARG A 493 -8.62 -3.37 -10.07
CA ARG A 493 -8.76 -2.00 -9.56
C ARG A 493 -10.17 -1.73 -9.02
N ASN A 494 -10.23 -1.17 -7.81
CA ASN A 494 -11.45 -0.65 -7.19
C ASN A 494 -11.65 0.81 -7.62
N PHE A 495 -12.84 1.14 -8.11
CA PHE A 495 -13.22 2.49 -8.54
C PHE A 495 -14.28 3.15 -7.65
N GLY A 496 -14.56 2.56 -6.48
CA GLY A 496 -15.67 2.96 -5.60
C GLY A 496 -15.60 4.40 -5.12
N GLY A 497 -14.46 4.85 -4.59
CA GLY A 497 -14.28 6.20 -4.05
C GLY A 497 -14.45 7.33 -5.05
N HIS A 498 -14.42 7.04 -6.35
CA HIS A 498 -14.60 8.08 -7.37
C HIS A 498 -16.02 8.61 -7.42
N ALA A 499 -17.02 7.86 -6.91
CA ALA A 499 -18.39 8.34 -6.79
C ALA A 499 -18.50 9.58 -5.88
N GLU A 500 -17.70 9.64 -4.81
CA GLU A 500 -17.65 10.78 -3.90
C GLU A 500 -17.24 12.06 -4.64
N GLN A 501 -16.25 11.99 -5.53
CA GLN A 501 -15.75 13.16 -6.26
C GLN A 501 -16.84 13.79 -7.12
N PHE A 502 -17.64 12.98 -7.82
CA PHE A 502 -18.79 13.47 -8.58
C PHE A 502 -19.89 14.04 -7.67
N ARG A 503 -20.03 13.53 -6.45
CA ARG A 503 -20.92 14.09 -5.44
C ARG A 503 -20.43 15.44 -4.93
N ILE A 504 -19.13 15.61 -4.70
CA ILE A 504 -18.54 16.90 -4.31
C ILE A 504 -18.80 17.95 -5.41
N VAL A 505 -18.58 17.58 -6.68
CA VAL A 505 -18.86 18.45 -7.84
C VAL A 505 -20.34 18.86 -7.92
N GLU A 506 -21.25 17.95 -7.53
CA GLU A 506 -22.68 18.29 -7.40
C GLU A 506 -22.92 19.39 -6.39
N LEU A 507 -22.33 19.22 -5.20
CA LEU A 507 -22.57 20.06 -4.04
C LEU A 507 -22.01 21.47 -4.25
N THR A 508 -20.95 21.60 -5.05
CA THR A 508 -20.40 22.90 -5.44
C THR A 508 -21.15 23.60 -6.58
N GLY A 509 -22.12 22.92 -7.21
CA GLY A 509 -22.91 23.49 -8.31
C GLY A 509 -22.10 23.70 -9.60
N MET A 510 -21.05 22.91 -9.81
CA MET A 510 -20.26 22.93 -11.04
C MET A 510 -20.79 21.90 -12.05
N LYS A 511 -20.81 22.26 -13.34
CA LYS A 511 -21.14 21.30 -14.41
C LYS A 511 -20.07 20.20 -14.54
N PHE A 512 -20.50 18.96 -14.76
CA PHE A 512 -19.59 17.84 -14.97
C PHE A 512 -18.75 17.96 -16.25
N THR A 513 -19.25 18.68 -17.26
CA THR A 513 -18.49 18.99 -18.47
C THR A 513 -17.28 19.86 -18.19
N SER A 514 -17.32 20.73 -17.17
CA SER A 514 -16.15 21.52 -16.76
C SER A 514 -15.07 20.64 -16.15
N LEU A 515 -15.44 19.62 -15.38
CA LEU A 515 -14.51 18.62 -14.85
C LEU A 515 -13.80 17.88 -15.99
N LEU A 516 -14.55 17.41 -17.00
CA LEU A 516 -13.98 16.72 -18.17
C LEU A 516 -13.02 17.61 -18.96
N LYS A 517 -13.40 18.87 -19.23
CA LYS A 517 -12.53 19.85 -19.92
C LYS A 517 -11.22 20.07 -19.16
N ALA A 518 -11.30 20.23 -17.84
CA ALA A 518 -10.13 20.41 -16.99
C ALA A 518 -9.20 19.18 -17.03
N GLU A 519 -9.76 17.97 -16.94
CA GLU A 519 -8.99 16.73 -17.02
C GLU A 519 -8.25 16.55 -18.35
N LEU A 520 -8.94 16.79 -19.46
CA LEU A 520 -8.35 16.70 -20.79
C LEU A 520 -7.22 17.72 -20.99
N PHE A 521 -7.36 18.91 -20.40
CA PHE A 521 -6.35 19.97 -20.46
C PHE A 521 -5.15 19.70 -19.55
N MET A 522 -5.38 19.19 -18.34
CA MET A 522 -4.31 18.91 -17.37
C MET A 522 -3.43 17.74 -17.79
N LEU A 523 -3.98 16.70 -18.41
CA LEU A 523 -3.24 15.47 -18.73
C LEU A 523 -1.95 15.70 -19.54
N PRO A 524 -1.96 16.43 -20.68
CA PRO A 524 -0.73 16.70 -21.43
C PRO A 524 0.24 17.61 -20.66
N ILE A 525 -0.28 18.58 -19.90
CA ILE A 525 0.51 19.51 -19.10
C ILE A 525 1.30 18.74 -18.04
N VAL A 526 0.62 17.90 -17.26
CA VAL A 526 1.23 17.04 -16.23
C VAL A 526 2.36 16.20 -16.83
N LEU A 527 2.13 15.54 -17.96
CA LEU A 527 3.14 14.66 -18.55
C LEU A 527 4.39 15.42 -19.00
N VAL A 528 4.22 16.56 -19.67
CA VAL A 528 5.34 17.37 -20.18
C VAL A 528 6.11 18.02 -19.05
N ILE A 529 5.40 18.65 -18.10
CA ILE A 529 5.99 19.37 -16.97
C ILE A 529 6.67 18.41 -16.00
N SER A 530 6.02 17.29 -15.67
CA SER A 530 6.61 16.25 -14.82
C SER A 530 7.90 15.71 -15.44
N MET A 531 7.91 15.39 -16.74
CA MET A 531 9.14 14.96 -17.44
C MET A 531 10.24 16.01 -17.35
N MET A 532 9.91 17.27 -17.61
CA MET A 532 10.86 18.40 -17.59
C MET A 532 11.50 18.57 -16.20
N TYR A 533 10.69 18.68 -15.15
CA TYR A 533 11.18 18.93 -13.80
C TYR A 533 11.86 17.71 -13.17
N TRP A 534 11.38 16.49 -13.40
CA TRP A 534 12.10 15.30 -12.93
C TRP A 534 13.44 15.12 -13.64
N THR A 535 13.54 15.43 -14.93
CA THR A 535 14.84 15.47 -15.64
C THR A 535 15.76 16.51 -15.02
N PHE A 536 15.25 17.71 -14.72
CA PHE A 536 16.03 18.78 -14.11
C PHE A 536 16.55 18.39 -12.72
N LEU A 537 15.69 17.87 -11.84
CA LEU A 537 16.07 17.43 -10.50
C LEU A 537 17.09 16.28 -10.56
N TRP A 538 16.89 15.30 -11.44
CA TRP A 538 17.81 14.17 -11.57
C TRP A 538 19.18 14.57 -12.12
N ARG A 539 19.26 15.61 -12.95
CA ARG A 539 20.53 16.18 -13.41
C ARG A 539 21.25 16.99 -12.35
N LEU A 540 20.52 17.68 -11.46
CA LEU A 540 21.08 18.52 -10.41
C LEU A 540 21.93 17.68 -9.43
N ALA A 541 21.43 16.53 -9.01
CA ALA A 541 22.15 15.57 -8.18
C ALA A 541 21.60 14.15 -8.42
N PRO A 542 22.39 13.08 -8.19
CA PRO A 542 21.85 11.73 -8.25
C PRO A 542 20.73 11.57 -7.20
N ILE A 543 19.67 10.86 -7.55
CA ILE A 543 18.59 10.53 -6.63
C ILE A 543 18.68 9.02 -6.37
N PRO A 544 18.89 8.58 -5.11
CA PRO A 544 19.09 9.34 -3.89
C PRO A 544 20.51 9.93 -3.72
N SER A 545 20.65 10.99 -2.91
CA SER A 545 21.92 11.60 -2.48
C SER A 545 21.72 12.49 -1.24
N GLU A 546 22.79 13.06 -0.68
CA GLU A 546 22.71 14.06 0.41
C GLU A 546 21.89 15.31 0.05
N SER A 547 21.77 15.60 -1.25
CA SER A 547 20.87 16.64 -1.74
C SER A 547 19.40 16.33 -1.48
N TYR A 548 19.06 15.04 -1.32
CA TYR A 548 17.71 14.48 -1.13
C TYR A 548 17.66 13.52 0.08
N PRO A 549 17.72 14.04 1.34
CA PRO A 549 17.90 13.21 2.54
C PRO A 549 16.79 12.19 2.78
N TYR A 550 15.53 12.55 2.53
CA TYR A 550 14.43 11.60 2.68
C TYR A 550 14.55 10.44 1.69
N ALA A 551 14.84 10.73 0.43
CA ALA A 551 15.07 9.68 -0.56
C ALA A 551 16.23 8.78 -0.12
N GLN A 552 17.34 9.35 0.36
CA GLN A 552 18.48 8.59 0.87
C GLN A 552 18.14 7.64 2.02
N LEU A 553 17.22 8.03 2.91
CA LEU A 553 16.84 7.21 4.06
C LEU A 553 15.73 6.18 3.73
N MET A 554 14.68 6.60 3.03
CA MET A 554 13.48 5.78 2.85
C MET A 554 13.48 4.94 1.58
N TRP A 555 14.23 5.32 0.54
CA TRP A 555 14.26 4.55 -0.70
C TRP A 555 14.91 3.17 -0.52
N PRO A 556 16.05 3.02 0.20
CA PRO A 556 16.60 1.70 0.52
C PRO A 556 15.59 0.80 1.24
N LEU A 557 14.88 1.34 2.23
CA LEU A 557 13.86 0.59 2.98
C LEU A 557 12.71 0.13 2.07
N LYS A 558 12.20 1.02 1.21
CA LYS A 558 11.16 0.67 0.23
C LYS A 558 11.67 -0.35 -0.80
N ALA A 559 12.94 -0.27 -1.19
CA ALA A 559 13.54 -1.20 -2.15
C ALA A 559 13.69 -2.58 -1.53
N PHE A 560 14.10 -2.64 -0.26
CA PHE A 560 14.10 -3.88 0.51
C PHE A 560 12.70 -4.51 0.57
N ASP A 561 11.68 -3.75 0.99
CA ASP A 561 10.30 -4.24 1.07
C ASP A 561 9.78 -4.73 -0.29
N GLN A 562 10.03 -3.98 -1.37
CA GLN A 562 9.61 -4.37 -2.71
C GLN A 562 10.36 -5.61 -3.22
N ALA A 563 11.66 -5.69 -2.98
CA ALA A 563 12.47 -6.85 -3.36
C ALA A 563 12.08 -8.11 -2.57
N LEU A 564 11.68 -7.95 -1.30
CA LEU A 564 11.11 -9.02 -0.48
C LEU A 564 9.80 -9.57 -1.08
N PHE A 565 8.91 -8.70 -1.56
CA PHE A 565 7.71 -9.16 -2.28
C PHE A 565 8.07 -9.85 -3.59
N PHE A 566 8.94 -9.27 -4.41
CA PHE A 566 9.31 -9.88 -5.69
C PHE A 566 10.02 -11.24 -5.54
N SER A 567 10.86 -11.39 -4.50
CA SER A 567 11.53 -12.66 -4.18
C SER A 567 10.60 -13.74 -3.64
N SER A 568 9.38 -13.39 -3.21
CA SER A 568 8.49 -14.36 -2.58
C SER A 568 7.99 -15.48 -3.51
N THR A 569 7.94 -15.23 -4.83
CA THR A 569 7.64 -16.25 -5.86
C THR A 569 8.89 -16.96 -6.37
N MET A 570 10.07 -16.62 -5.83
CA MET A 570 11.37 -17.15 -6.23
C MET A 570 11.84 -18.17 -5.19
N TYR A 571 10.95 -19.08 -4.81
CA TYR A 571 11.23 -20.11 -3.81
C TYR A 571 12.14 -21.20 -4.36
N SER A 572 12.83 -21.90 -3.45
CA SER A 572 13.61 -23.07 -3.79
C SER A 572 12.66 -24.26 -3.92
N LYS A 573 12.96 -25.18 -4.84
CA LYS A 573 12.14 -26.39 -5.03
C LYS A 573 13.04 -27.61 -5.04
N MET A 574 12.63 -28.64 -4.31
CA MET A 574 13.28 -29.93 -4.30
C MET A 574 12.35 -30.96 -4.94
N TRP A 575 12.91 -31.82 -5.77
CA TRP A 575 12.28 -33.00 -6.31
C TRP A 575 12.93 -34.23 -5.69
N ARG A 576 12.09 -35.10 -5.15
CA ARG A 576 12.50 -36.33 -4.44
C ARG A 576 12.21 -37.57 -5.27
N GLU A 577 12.68 -38.72 -4.79
CA GLU A 577 12.41 -40.03 -5.38
C GLU A 577 10.94 -40.19 -5.80
N GLY A 578 10.73 -40.54 -7.07
CA GLY A 578 9.40 -40.76 -7.65
C GLY A 578 8.67 -39.50 -8.13
N GLU A 579 9.22 -38.29 -7.92
CA GLU A 579 8.68 -37.07 -8.51
C GLU A 579 9.18 -36.86 -9.95
N GLU A 580 8.35 -36.23 -10.79
CA GLU A 580 8.67 -35.97 -12.20
C GLU A 580 9.29 -34.57 -12.37
N LEU A 581 10.41 -34.51 -13.08
CA LEU A 581 11.11 -33.30 -13.49
C LEU A 581 11.41 -33.37 -15.00
N ASP A 582 10.87 -32.42 -15.77
CA ASP A 582 11.10 -32.30 -17.22
C ASP A 582 10.79 -33.59 -18.03
N GLY A 583 9.85 -34.42 -17.57
CA GLY A 583 9.50 -35.70 -18.20
C GLY A 583 10.32 -36.91 -17.73
N GLU A 584 11.25 -36.71 -16.80
CA GLU A 584 12.05 -37.77 -16.18
C GLU A 584 11.63 -37.96 -14.71
N LEU A 585 11.53 -39.21 -14.26
CA LEU A 585 11.34 -39.53 -12.85
C LEU A 585 12.68 -39.46 -12.10
N VAL A 586 12.71 -38.81 -10.95
CA VAL A 586 13.86 -38.83 -10.04
C VAL A 586 14.04 -40.24 -9.50
N GLN A 587 15.23 -40.80 -9.68
CA GLN A 587 15.53 -42.19 -9.35
C GLN A 587 15.71 -42.39 -7.83
N GLN A 588 15.64 -43.65 -7.38
CA GLN A 588 15.88 -44.00 -5.98
C GLN A 588 17.30 -43.60 -5.56
N GLY A 589 17.41 -42.91 -4.41
CA GLY A 589 18.67 -42.36 -3.92
C GLY A 589 19.15 -41.11 -4.66
N GLU A 590 18.35 -40.52 -5.54
CA GLU A 590 18.61 -39.23 -6.16
C GLU A 590 17.70 -38.13 -5.61
N ALA A 591 18.22 -36.90 -5.58
CA ALA A 591 17.42 -35.72 -5.34
C ALA A 591 17.89 -34.58 -6.24
N VAL A 592 16.93 -33.75 -6.63
CA VAL A 592 17.19 -32.55 -7.41
C VAL A 592 16.74 -31.35 -6.62
N TRP A 593 17.63 -30.39 -6.38
CA TRP A 593 17.28 -29.13 -5.74
C TRP A 593 17.57 -27.97 -6.65
N SER A 594 16.61 -27.07 -6.78
CA SER A 594 16.78 -25.83 -7.51
C SER A 594 16.76 -24.65 -6.54
N PRO A 595 17.88 -23.92 -6.38
CA PRO A 595 17.96 -22.77 -5.49
C PRO A 595 17.10 -21.59 -5.94
N SER A 596 16.89 -20.67 -5.01
CA SER A 596 16.12 -19.44 -5.16
C SER A 596 16.95 -18.37 -5.87
N ASN A 597 17.01 -18.41 -7.20
CA ASN A 597 17.51 -17.33 -8.02
C ASN A 597 18.95 -16.87 -7.73
N LEU A 598 19.89 -17.48 -8.44
CA LEU A 598 21.29 -17.10 -8.36
C LEU A 598 21.53 -15.75 -9.04
N GLN A 599 22.44 -14.96 -8.48
CA GLN A 599 22.92 -13.74 -9.12
C GLN A 599 23.68 -14.05 -10.42
N ASP A 600 23.51 -13.17 -11.40
CA ASP A 600 24.21 -13.23 -12.68
C ASP A 600 25.69 -12.84 -12.56
N ARG A 601 26.55 -13.37 -13.44
CA ARG A 601 27.99 -13.05 -13.56
C ARG A 601 28.82 -13.30 -12.29
N ARG A 602 28.48 -14.31 -11.50
CA ARG A 602 29.17 -14.66 -10.24
C ARG A 602 29.65 -16.11 -10.24
N TRP A 603 30.69 -16.35 -9.44
CA TRP A 603 31.12 -17.71 -9.08
C TRP A 603 30.29 -18.22 -7.92
N TRP A 604 29.91 -19.50 -7.98
CA TRP A 604 29.10 -20.19 -6.99
C TRP A 604 29.76 -21.51 -6.59
N TYR A 605 29.61 -21.84 -5.31
CA TYR A 605 30.07 -23.08 -4.68
C TYR A 605 28.87 -23.76 -4.07
N TRP A 606 28.81 -25.09 -4.15
CA TRP A 606 27.68 -25.85 -3.62
C TRP A 606 28.12 -27.17 -3.01
N ARG A 607 27.34 -27.64 -2.04
CA ARG A 607 27.53 -28.91 -1.34
C ARG A 607 26.19 -29.50 -0.92
N ALA A 608 26.15 -30.80 -0.67
CA ALA A 608 24.98 -31.48 -0.17
C ALA A 608 25.33 -32.50 0.92
N ARG A 609 24.37 -32.83 1.77
CA ARG A 609 24.43 -33.92 2.76
C ARG A 609 23.09 -34.64 2.80
N SER A 610 23.06 -35.85 3.36
CA SER A 610 21.84 -36.66 3.45
C SER A 610 21.44 -36.92 4.89
N THR A 611 20.14 -37.10 5.12
CA THR A 611 19.54 -37.50 6.39
C THR A 611 18.56 -38.65 6.18
N ARG A 612 18.35 -39.45 7.23
CA ARG A 612 17.29 -40.47 7.28
C ARG A 612 16.08 -40.00 8.11
N ASP A 613 16.17 -38.83 8.73
CA ASP A 613 15.14 -38.28 9.61
C ASP A 613 14.03 -37.59 8.82
N ILE A 614 13.23 -38.37 8.09
CA ILE A 614 12.19 -37.83 7.20
C ILE A 614 10.98 -37.33 8.00
N GLU A 615 10.74 -37.89 9.20
CA GLU A 615 9.58 -37.60 10.04
C GLU A 615 9.65 -36.23 10.74
N VAL A 616 10.85 -35.66 10.88
CA VAL A 616 11.11 -34.34 11.45
C VAL A 616 10.62 -33.26 10.46
N PRO A 617 9.63 -32.41 10.83
CA PRO A 617 9.06 -31.43 9.91
C PRO A 617 10.05 -30.35 9.45
N ASP A 618 10.83 -29.77 10.38
CA ASP A 618 11.83 -28.76 10.08
C ASP A 618 13.13 -29.42 9.59
N PRO A 619 13.57 -29.18 8.33
CA PRO A 619 14.83 -29.71 7.85
C PRO A 619 16.04 -29.22 8.65
N VAL A 620 15.98 -28.09 9.34
CA VAL A 620 17.11 -27.57 10.14
C VAL A 620 17.36 -28.43 11.39
N LYS A 621 16.32 -29.06 11.95
CA LYS A 621 16.37 -29.87 13.17
C LYS A 621 16.71 -31.35 12.94
N ARG A 622 16.99 -31.75 11.70
CA ARG A 622 17.32 -33.15 11.34
C ARG A 622 18.78 -33.48 11.61
N ASP A 623 19.07 -34.73 11.92
CA ASP A 623 20.45 -35.21 11.99
C ASP A 623 20.96 -35.55 10.60
N TYR A 624 22.11 -34.98 10.23
CA TYR A 624 22.69 -35.16 8.90
C TYR A 624 24.05 -35.86 8.96
N GLY A 625 24.32 -36.67 7.93
CA GLY A 625 25.64 -37.24 7.69
C GLY A 625 26.66 -36.22 7.14
N GLU A 626 27.78 -36.74 6.65
CA GLU A 626 28.87 -35.94 6.10
C GLU A 626 28.47 -35.12 4.86
N TRP A 627 29.17 -33.99 4.71
CA TRP A 627 29.07 -33.14 3.52
C TRP A 627 29.76 -33.78 2.32
N SER A 628 29.17 -33.61 1.15
CA SER A 628 29.82 -33.89 -0.13
C SER A 628 31.06 -33.02 -0.33
N PRO A 629 32.00 -33.43 -1.21
CA PRO A 629 33.00 -32.51 -1.76
C PRO A 629 32.33 -31.28 -2.38
N ILE A 630 32.96 -30.11 -2.24
CA ILE A 630 32.43 -28.84 -2.76
C ILE A 630 32.54 -28.81 -4.29
N GLY A 631 31.43 -28.58 -4.98
CA GLY A 631 31.37 -28.30 -6.42
C GLY A 631 31.37 -26.80 -6.70
N TYR A 632 31.71 -26.39 -7.93
CA TYR A 632 31.73 -24.95 -8.31
C TYR A 632 31.31 -24.69 -9.76
N PHE A 633 30.69 -23.54 -10.03
CA PHE A 633 30.24 -23.13 -11.37
C PHE A 633 30.15 -21.59 -11.48
N TYR A 634 29.97 -21.08 -12.71
CA TYR A 634 29.82 -19.65 -12.99
C TYR A 634 28.45 -19.36 -13.61
N THR A 635 27.77 -18.28 -13.22
CA THR A 635 26.48 -17.87 -13.81
C THR A 635 26.69 -16.82 -14.91
N ASP A 636 26.02 -16.98 -16.06
CA ASP A 636 25.91 -15.93 -17.09
C ASP A 636 24.58 -16.05 -17.85
N PHE A 637 23.65 -15.15 -17.56
CA PHE A 637 22.29 -15.17 -18.11
C PHE A 637 22.17 -14.43 -19.45
N SER A 638 23.25 -13.85 -19.96
CA SER A 638 23.23 -13.09 -21.23
C SER A 638 22.98 -13.97 -22.46
N GLY A 639 23.05 -15.30 -22.33
CA GLY A 639 22.77 -16.26 -23.40
C GLY A 639 23.86 -16.34 -24.48
N GLU A 640 24.88 -15.49 -24.41
CA GLU A 640 26.09 -15.64 -25.22
C GLU A 640 26.92 -16.81 -24.68
N ARG A 641 27.62 -17.54 -25.56
CA ARG A 641 28.58 -18.59 -25.15
C ARG A 641 29.82 -17.94 -24.53
N ALA A 642 29.64 -17.23 -23.43
CA ALA A 642 30.72 -16.61 -22.69
C ALA A 642 31.59 -17.71 -22.08
N ARG A 643 32.91 -17.54 -22.23
CA ARG A 643 33.88 -18.36 -21.51
C ARG A 643 33.89 -17.87 -20.07
N ALA A 644 33.81 -18.80 -19.11
CA ALA A 644 33.94 -18.44 -17.70
C ALA A 644 35.20 -17.57 -17.49
N PRO A 645 35.15 -16.53 -16.64
CA PRO A 645 36.35 -15.80 -16.23
C PRO A 645 37.41 -16.76 -15.68
N ASP A 646 38.67 -16.33 -15.58
CA ASP A 646 39.68 -17.14 -14.90
C ASP A 646 39.25 -17.44 -13.46
N LEU A 647 39.48 -18.69 -13.01
CA LEU A 647 39.15 -19.11 -11.65
C LEU A 647 39.82 -18.15 -10.63
N PRO A 648 39.08 -17.60 -9.66
CA PRO A 648 39.65 -16.82 -8.57
C PRO A 648 40.78 -17.59 -7.87
N GLY A 649 41.89 -16.93 -7.55
CA GLY A 649 43.08 -17.55 -6.96
C GLY A 649 42.82 -18.35 -5.67
N ASN A 650 41.72 -18.05 -4.97
CA ASN A 650 41.26 -18.69 -3.75
C ASN A 650 40.86 -20.17 -3.98
N ILE A 651 40.56 -20.58 -5.21
CA ILE A 651 40.18 -21.96 -5.55
C ILE A 651 41.38 -22.92 -5.48
N ARG A 652 42.62 -22.40 -5.49
CA ARG A 652 43.81 -23.23 -5.27
C ARG A 652 43.93 -23.73 -3.82
N GLN A 653 43.21 -23.10 -2.86
CA GLN A 653 43.10 -23.58 -1.47
C GLN A 653 42.04 -24.67 -1.29
N LEU A 654 41.00 -24.74 -2.14
CA LEU A 654 39.99 -25.81 -2.11
C LEU A 654 40.59 -27.20 -2.32
N GLY A 655 41.67 -27.32 -3.10
CA GLY A 655 42.43 -28.56 -3.21
C GLY A 655 43.01 -29.06 -1.88
N LYS A 656 43.38 -28.15 -0.97
CA LYS A 656 43.88 -28.49 0.38
C LYS A 656 42.73 -28.82 1.36
N ILE A 657 41.58 -28.13 1.24
CA ILE A 657 40.37 -28.42 2.02
C ILE A 657 39.82 -29.81 1.65
N ARG A 658 39.85 -30.17 0.36
CA ARG A 658 39.47 -31.49 -0.18
C ARG A 658 40.33 -32.63 0.40
N GLU A 659 41.57 -32.34 0.78
CA GLU A 659 42.50 -33.26 1.47
C GLU A 659 42.24 -33.34 2.98
N GLN A 660 41.82 -32.24 3.63
CA GLN A 660 41.49 -32.21 5.06
C GLN A 660 40.14 -32.89 5.37
N MET A 661 39.10 -32.70 4.55
CA MET A 661 37.79 -33.34 4.76
C MET A 661 37.85 -34.87 4.59
N ARG A 662 38.80 -35.39 3.79
CA ARG A 662 39.00 -36.83 3.59
C ARG A 662 39.53 -37.57 4.84
N ARG A 663 39.83 -36.86 5.94
CA ARG A 663 40.40 -37.42 7.19
C ARG A 663 39.42 -37.53 8.35
N ALA A 664 38.17 -37.09 8.21
CA ALA A 664 37.12 -37.37 9.18
C ALA A 664 36.34 -38.59 8.66
N GLU A 665 36.44 -39.73 9.35
CA GLU A 665 35.70 -40.95 9.02
C GLU A 665 34.39 -40.97 9.82
N SER A 666 33.25 -40.98 9.13
CA SER A 666 31.95 -41.42 9.66
C SER A 666 31.34 -42.52 8.77
N ASP A 667 30.39 -43.26 9.34
CA ASP A 667 29.91 -44.58 8.87
C ASP A 667 29.02 -44.57 7.61
N ALA A 668 28.77 -43.42 6.95
CA ALA A 668 27.95 -43.34 5.74
C ALA A 668 28.67 -42.58 4.59
N PRO A 669 28.70 -43.11 3.35
CA PRO A 669 29.37 -42.44 2.24
C PRO A 669 28.67 -41.11 1.90
N PRO A 670 29.41 -40.01 1.75
CA PRO A 670 28.81 -38.72 1.45
C PRO A 670 28.15 -38.73 0.07
N PRO A 671 27.09 -37.93 -0.13
CA PRO A 671 26.39 -37.85 -1.40
C PRO A 671 27.32 -37.36 -2.53
N ARG A 672 27.11 -37.91 -3.74
CA ARG A 672 27.86 -37.54 -4.94
C ARG A 672 27.16 -36.41 -5.70
N LEU A 673 27.88 -35.33 -5.97
CA LEU A 673 27.42 -34.24 -6.84
C LEU A 673 27.40 -34.70 -8.31
N VAL A 674 26.25 -34.63 -8.96
CA VAL A 674 26.03 -35.07 -10.35
C VAL A 674 25.99 -33.90 -11.33
N TRP A 675 25.23 -32.85 -11.00
CA TRP A 675 25.10 -31.65 -11.84
C TRP A 675 24.83 -30.41 -10.97
N PRO A 676 25.39 -29.22 -11.26
CA PRO A 676 26.26 -28.89 -12.39
C PRO A 676 27.68 -29.44 -12.20
N PRO A 677 28.36 -29.86 -13.29
CA PRO A 677 29.76 -30.26 -13.24
C PRO A 677 30.67 -29.05 -12.94
N ASP A 678 31.81 -29.34 -12.33
CA ASP A 678 32.81 -28.35 -11.93
C ASP A 678 33.26 -27.46 -13.10
N GLY A 679 33.17 -26.15 -12.92
CA GLY A 679 33.61 -25.14 -13.88
C GLY A 679 32.64 -24.84 -15.02
N MET A 680 31.41 -25.39 -15.00
CA MET A 680 30.40 -25.11 -16.01
C MET A 680 29.90 -23.65 -15.94
N VAL A 681 29.55 -23.07 -17.10
CA VAL A 681 28.78 -21.83 -17.16
C VAL A 681 27.29 -22.16 -17.22
N VAL A 682 26.54 -21.68 -16.24
CA VAL A 682 25.10 -21.88 -16.08
C VAL A 682 24.37 -20.64 -16.55
N SER A 683 23.48 -20.80 -17.52
CA SER A 683 22.75 -19.69 -18.15
C SER A 683 21.34 -19.46 -17.61
N THR A 684 20.97 -20.11 -16.52
CA THR A 684 19.66 -19.97 -15.87
C THR A 684 19.83 -19.46 -14.44
N PRO A 685 18.95 -18.56 -13.97
CA PRO A 685 18.91 -18.15 -12.57
C PRO A 685 18.54 -19.28 -11.61
N ASN A 686 17.84 -20.31 -12.09
CA ASN A 686 17.36 -21.43 -11.28
C ASN A 686 17.89 -22.76 -11.84
N PRO A 687 19.19 -23.06 -11.67
CA PRO A 687 19.74 -24.37 -12.03
C PRO A 687 19.09 -25.50 -11.22
N ASN A 688 19.12 -26.73 -11.74
CA ASN A 688 18.61 -27.94 -11.06
C ASN A 688 19.78 -28.80 -10.55
N PHE A 689 20.24 -28.56 -9.32
CA PHE A 689 21.36 -29.31 -8.73
C PHE A 689 20.97 -30.76 -8.47
N ARG A 690 21.64 -31.70 -9.12
CA ARG A 690 21.38 -33.14 -8.99
C ARG A 690 22.44 -33.80 -8.12
N VAL A 691 21.99 -34.61 -7.17
CA VAL A 691 22.83 -35.39 -6.26
C VAL A 691 22.34 -36.83 -6.21
N ALA A 692 23.27 -37.77 -6.05
CA ALA A 692 22.98 -39.19 -5.91
C ALA A 692 23.73 -39.80 -4.72
N ILE A 693 23.10 -40.71 -4.00
CA ILE A 693 23.73 -41.57 -2.98
C ILE A 693 23.51 -43.05 -3.34
N GLN A 694 24.43 -43.91 -2.95
CA GLN A 694 24.23 -45.35 -3.05
C GLN A 694 23.45 -45.84 -1.82
N THR A 695 22.13 -46.02 -1.96
CA THR A 695 21.26 -46.60 -0.92
C THR A 695 20.96 -48.06 -1.21
N ALA A 696 20.76 -48.86 -0.14
CA ALA A 696 20.23 -50.21 -0.25
C ALA A 696 18.75 -50.17 -0.65
N SER A 697 18.27 -51.21 -1.33
CA SER A 697 16.88 -51.27 -1.82
C SER A 697 15.89 -51.19 -0.66
N GLY A 698 15.08 -50.11 -0.60
CA GLY A 698 14.05 -49.89 0.41
C GLY A 698 14.36 -48.79 1.44
N ASP A 699 15.57 -48.25 1.49
CA ASP A 699 15.94 -47.12 2.35
C ASP A 699 15.65 -45.78 1.65
N THR A 700 14.81 -44.94 2.26
CA THR A 700 14.55 -43.56 1.82
C THR A 700 15.47 -42.60 2.55
N ALA A 701 16.11 -41.68 1.83
CA ALA A 701 16.94 -40.62 2.40
C ALA A 701 16.46 -39.26 1.85
N ASP A 702 16.48 -38.23 2.70
CA ASP A 702 16.26 -36.84 2.27
C ASP A 702 17.60 -36.10 2.21
N PHE A 703 17.63 -34.99 1.49
CA PHE A 703 18.87 -34.27 1.21
C PHE A 703 18.80 -32.83 1.69
N TYR A 704 19.95 -32.28 2.07
CA TYR A 704 20.12 -30.89 2.43
C TYR A 704 21.23 -30.28 1.60
N PHE A 705 20.92 -29.16 0.96
CA PHE A 705 21.80 -28.49 0.02
C PHE A 705 22.15 -27.10 0.51
N GLU A 706 23.37 -26.68 0.19
CA GLU A 706 23.84 -25.31 0.37
C GLU A 706 24.50 -24.83 -0.91
N VAL A 707 24.27 -23.57 -1.24
CA VAL A 707 24.97 -22.85 -2.32
C VAL A 707 25.33 -21.45 -1.86
N ASP A 708 26.56 -21.04 -2.11
CA ASP A 708 27.08 -19.74 -1.68
C ASP A 708 28.13 -19.23 -2.69
N ARG A 709 28.44 -17.94 -2.61
CA ARG A 709 29.53 -17.30 -3.36
C ARG A 709 30.89 -17.51 -2.69
N LEU A 710 30.91 -17.94 -1.44
CA LEU A 710 32.12 -18.27 -0.71
C LEU A 710 32.25 -19.79 -0.51
N PRO A 711 33.45 -20.37 -0.64
CA PRO A 711 33.66 -21.80 -0.43
C PRO A 711 33.55 -22.22 1.05
N THR A 712 33.48 -21.25 1.95
CA THR A 712 33.30 -21.42 3.40
C THR A 712 31.83 -21.58 3.81
N PHE A 713 30.87 -21.24 2.94
CA PHE A 713 29.42 -21.30 3.21
C PHE A 713 28.98 -20.44 4.41
N ASP A 714 29.63 -19.29 4.61
CA ASP A 714 29.32 -18.27 5.61
C ASP A 714 29.09 -16.89 4.97
N GLY A 715 28.91 -16.85 3.65
CA GLY A 715 28.67 -15.63 2.90
C GLY A 715 27.24 -15.10 3.05
N GLU A 716 27.06 -13.81 2.75
CA GLU A 716 25.75 -13.12 2.79
C GLU A 716 24.71 -13.68 1.81
N PHE A 717 25.13 -14.53 0.86
CA PHE A 717 24.30 -15.09 -0.21
C PHE A 717 24.15 -16.61 -0.11
N LEU A 718 24.44 -17.17 1.06
CA LEU A 718 24.17 -18.57 1.36
C LEU A 718 22.67 -18.84 1.18
N GLN A 719 22.35 -19.76 0.30
CA GLN A 719 21.00 -20.31 0.17
C GLN A 719 21.02 -21.78 0.57
N ARG A 720 20.00 -22.16 1.33
CA ARG A 720 19.80 -23.52 1.83
C ARG A 720 18.53 -24.11 1.23
N SER A 721 18.50 -25.43 1.12
CA SER A 721 17.27 -26.13 0.73
C SER A 721 16.14 -25.99 1.75
N SER A 722 16.45 -25.59 3.00
CA SER A 722 15.46 -25.27 4.03
C SER A 722 14.85 -23.87 3.91
N ASP A 723 15.45 -22.97 3.13
CA ASP A 723 15.00 -21.58 3.09
C ASP A 723 13.61 -21.46 2.49
N ARG A 724 12.72 -20.78 3.21
CA ARG A 724 11.34 -20.50 2.78
C ARG A 724 11.16 -19.01 2.53
N PRO A 725 10.33 -18.64 1.54
CA PRO A 725 9.96 -17.24 1.36
C PRO A 725 9.25 -16.69 2.60
N LEU A 726 9.65 -15.51 3.05
CA LEU A 726 9.08 -14.87 4.24
C LEU A 726 7.55 -14.76 4.16
N LEU A 727 6.98 -14.45 2.98
CA LEU A 727 5.52 -14.33 2.86
C LEU A 727 4.80 -15.67 3.09
N PHE A 728 5.44 -16.80 2.77
CA PHE A 728 4.89 -18.12 3.06
C PHE A 728 4.90 -18.39 4.58
N GLU A 729 5.98 -18.01 5.27
CA GLU A 729 6.06 -18.04 6.74
C GLU A 729 4.96 -17.16 7.38
N VAL A 730 4.70 -15.98 6.81
CA VAL A 730 3.69 -15.02 7.29
C VAL A 730 2.25 -15.50 7.10
N LEU A 731 1.94 -16.13 5.96
CA LEU A 731 0.55 -16.41 5.56
C LEU A 731 0.13 -17.86 5.75
N TRP A 732 1.07 -18.80 5.77
CA TRP A 732 0.77 -20.22 5.71
C TRP A 732 1.32 -20.99 6.92
N GLU A 733 2.63 -21.21 6.95
CA GLU A 733 3.26 -22.10 7.92
C GLU A 733 4.73 -21.72 8.15
N ASP A 734 5.10 -21.59 9.42
CA ASP A 734 6.43 -21.27 9.90
C ASP A 734 7.03 -22.44 10.69
N LEU A 735 7.90 -23.23 10.04
CA LEU A 735 8.43 -24.46 10.63
C LEU A 735 9.50 -24.26 11.70
N ARG A 736 10.07 -23.05 11.84
CA ARG A 736 11.14 -22.80 12.82
C ARG A 736 10.68 -23.06 14.26
N PHE A 737 9.37 -22.96 14.47
CA PHE A 737 8.73 -23.19 15.76
C PHE A 737 7.96 -24.52 15.82
N THR A 738 8.24 -25.45 14.88
CA THR A 738 7.83 -26.85 15.04
C THR A 738 8.93 -27.59 15.80
N GLY A 739 8.55 -28.44 16.76
CA GLY A 739 9.50 -29.34 17.41
C GLY A 739 10.06 -30.41 16.44
N ASP A 740 11.12 -31.09 16.85
CA ASP A 740 11.81 -32.10 16.04
C ASP A 740 11.19 -33.51 16.08
N ARG A 741 10.20 -33.69 16.92
CA ARG A 741 9.41 -34.88 17.24
C ARG A 741 10.22 -36.04 17.77
N LYS A 742 11.38 -35.77 18.36
CA LYS A 742 12.26 -36.77 18.93
C LYS A 742 12.05 -36.87 20.45
N ASP A 743 12.05 -38.12 20.92
CA ASP A 743 12.11 -38.45 22.34
C ASP A 743 13.58 -38.65 22.71
N ASP A 744 14.23 -37.55 23.09
CA ASP A 744 15.68 -37.51 23.32
C ASP A 744 16.10 -38.17 24.64
N ASP A 745 15.17 -38.40 25.57
CA ASP A 745 15.44 -38.97 26.89
C ASP A 745 14.74 -40.31 27.19
N GLY A 746 13.83 -40.74 26.31
CA GLY A 746 13.18 -42.05 26.32
C GLY A 746 11.99 -42.16 27.27
N ASP A 747 11.41 -41.04 27.71
CA ASP A 747 10.26 -41.02 28.61
C ASP A 747 8.90 -41.23 27.91
N GLY A 748 8.91 -41.29 26.57
CA GLY A 748 7.75 -41.46 25.70
C GLY A 748 7.13 -40.14 25.21
N ARG A 749 7.77 -38.99 25.44
CA ARG A 749 7.39 -37.66 24.93
C ARG A 749 8.38 -37.19 23.87
N ILE A 750 7.92 -36.29 23.01
CA ILE A 750 8.68 -35.82 21.85
C ILE A 750 8.92 -34.31 21.97
N ASP A 751 9.92 -33.78 21.26
CA ASP A 751 10.29 -32.34 21.19
C ASP A 751 11.13 -31.80 22.38
N GLU A 752 11.89 -32.65 23.09
CA GLU A 752 12.62 -32.27 24.31
C GLU A 752 14.10 -31.89 24.06
N GLU A 753 14.43 -30.60 23.88
CA GLU A 753 15.83 -30.16 23.70
C GLU A 753 16.52 -29.82 25.06
N ARG A 754 17.69 -30.40 25.33
CA ARG A 754 18.45 -30.27 26.61
C ARG A 754 19.67 -29.33 26.47
N VAL A 755 19.68 -28.12 27.03
CA VAL A 755 20.86 -27.21 26.97
C VAL A 755 21.36 -26.73 28.34
N ASN A 756 20.51 -26.63 29.37
CA ASN A 756 20.78 -25.90 30.60
C ASN A 756 20.05 -26.44 31.85
N GLY A 757 19.03 -27.29 31.69
CA GLY A 757 18.38 -27.98 32.80
C GLY A 757 17.43 -27.11 33.65
N LYS A 758 16.92 -26.01 33.09
CA LYS A 758 15.90 -25.14 33.68
C LYS A 758 14.64 -25.09 32.83
N ASP A 759 13.53 -24.93 33.51
CA ASP A 759 12.21 -24.59 32.96
C ASP A 759 12.20 -23.11 32.54
N ASP A 760 12.56 -22.81 31.30
CA ASP A 760 12.68 -21.44 30.81
C ASP A 760 11.34 -20.85 30.31
N ASP A 761 10.34 -21.70 30.01
CA ASP A 761 9.02 -21.29 29.53
C ASP A 761 7.89 -21.37 30.60
N GLY A 762 8.17 -22.02 31.73
CA GLY A 762 7.35 -22.03 32.95
C GLY A 762 6.22 -23.06 32.95
N ASP A 763 6.28 -24.07 32.09
CA ASP A 763 5.25 -25.11 31.98
C ASP A 763 5.36 -26.22 33.05
N GLY A 764 6.42 -26.16 33.88
CA GLY A 764 6.72 -27.11 34.95
C GLY A 764 7.63 -28.26 34.53
N ARG A 765 8.24 -28.20 33.34
CA ARG A 765 9.15 -29.22 32.78
C ARG A 765 10.52 -28.62 32.50
N ILE A 766 11.47 -29.48 32.20
CA ILE A 766 12.86 -29.07 31.92
C ILE A 766 13.11 -29.39 30.45
N ASP A 767 12.41 -28.67 29.58
CA ASP A 767 12.52 -28.61 28.12
C ASP A 767 12.79 -27.15 27.72
N GLU A 768 13.55 -26.95 26.64
CA GLU A 768 14.02 -25.62 26.22
C GLU A 768 13.40 -25.14 24.91
N ASP A 769 12.37 -25.82 24.44
CA ASP A 769 11.63 -25.41 23.27
C ASP A 769 10.65 -24.29 23.60
N ILE A 770 10.46 -23.38 22.65
CA ILE A 770 9.31 -22.48 22.68
C ILE A 770 8.20 -23.23 21.95
N HIS A 771 7.36 -23.97 22.67
CA HIS A 771 6.20 -24.62 22.07
C HIS A 771 5.25 -23.55 21.49
N HIS A 772 5.35 -23.29 20.19
CA HIS A 772 4.42 -22.38 19.53
C HIS A 772 3.04 -23.06 19.49
N PRO A 773 1.96 -22.47 20.04
CA PRO A 773 0.67 -23.16 20.27
C PRO A 773 -0.07 -23.72 19.04
N LEU A 774 0.46 -23.50 17.84
CA LEU A 774 -0.14 -23.86 16.55
C LEU A 774 0.84 -24.59 15.63
N ASP A 775 2.01 -25.03 16.11
CA ASP A 775 3.05 -25.67 15.30
C ASP A 775 3.36 -24.86 14.03
N GLY A 776 3.44 -23.53 14.16
CA GLY A 776 3.72 -22.63 13.03
C GLY A 776 2.55 -22.34 12.06
N LYS A 777 1.38 -23.00 12.17
CA LYS A 777 0.27 -22.83 11.21
C LYS A 777 -0.49 -21.52 11.43
N LYS A 778 -0.64 -20.72 10.36
CA LYS A 778 -1.25 -19.37 10.43
C LYS A 778 -2.73 -19.31 10.08
N TRP A 779 -3.26 -20.28 9.31
CA TRP A 779 -4.68 -20.30 8.92
C TRP A 779 -5.69 -20.26 10.10
N PRO A 780 -5.42 -20.82 11.30
CA PRO A 780 -6.34 -20.71 12.44
C PRO A 780 -6.48 -19.26 12.92
N ILE A 781 -5.40 -18.48 12.86
CA ILE A 781 -5.39 -17.05 13.23
C ILE A 781 -6.28 -16.25 12.26
N ILE A 782 -6.24 -16.58 10.97
CA ILE A 782 -7.10 -15.96 9.94
C ILE A 782 -8.58 -16.25 10.23
N LEU A 783 -8.93 -17.50 10.51
CA LEU A 783 -10.31 -17.87 10.85
C LEU A 783 -10.77 -17.22 12.16
N PHE A 784 -9.89 -17.13 13.16
CA PHE A 784 -10.16 -16.44 14.40
C PHE A 784 -10.43 -14.95 14.15
N GLY A 785 -9.60 -14.27 13.35
CA GLY A 785 -9.81 -12.87 12.95
C GLY A 785 -11.14 -12.65 12.22
N ALA A 786 -11.52 -13.56 11.31
CA ALA A 786 -12.79 -13.51 10.61
C ALA A 786 -13.99 -13.71 11.55
N GLY A 787 -13.95 -14.74 12.40
CA GLY A 787 -14.98 -15.02 13.40
C GLY A 787 -15.13 -13.87 14.40
N PHE A 788 -14.01 -13.32 14.87
CA PHE A 788 -13.97 -12.17 15.76
C PHE A 788 -14.61 -10.93 15.10
N GLY A 789 -14.23 -10.59 13.86
CA GLY A 789 -14.80 -9.45 13.12
C GLY A 789 -16.31 -9.57 12.88
N LEU A 790 -16.79 -10.76 12.49
CA LEU A 790 -18.21 -11.04 12.32
C LEU A 790 -18.97 -10.92 13.64
N THR A 791 -18.45 -11.54 14.70
CA THR A 791 -19.07 -11.53 16.03
C THR A 791 -19.14 -10.10 16.58
N ALA A 792 -18.06 -9.33 16.47
CA ALA A 792 -18.04 -7.93 16.87
C ALA A 792 -19.09 -7.11 16.11
N TYR A 793 -19.16 -7.26 14.78
CA TYR A 793 -20.15 -6.56 13.96
C TYR A 793 -21.59 -6.91 14.36
N PHE A 794 -21.94 -8.20 14.43
CA PHE A 794 -23.31 -8.63 14.75
C PHE A 794 -23.70 -8.26 16.18
N THR A 795 -22.77 -8.30 17.13
CA THR A 795 -23.01 -7.89 18.53
C THR A 795 -23.28 -6.39 18.60
N LEU A 796 -22.43 -5.56 17.99
CA LEU A 796 -22.60 -4.11 17.96
C LEU A 796 -23.87 -3.70 17.19
N ALA A 797 -24.19 -4.39 16.10
CA ALA A 797 -25.41 -4.20 15.33
C ALA A 797 -26.66 -4.58 16.15
N PHE A 798 -26.62 -5.69 16.89
CA PHE A 798 -27.71 -6.13 17.78
C PHE A 798 -27.97 -5.14 18.92
N LEU A 799 -26.90 -4.63 19.53
CA LEU A 799 -26.96 -3.59 20.54
C LEU A 799 -27.44 -2.24 19.99
N GLY A 800 -27.45 -2.05 18.67
CA GLY A 800 -27.86 -0.82 18.01
C GLY A 800 -26.82 0.29 18.15
N MET A 801 -25.52 -0.07 18.23
CA MET A 801 -24.42 0.89 18.35
C MET A 801 -24.21 1.66 17.04
N PRO A 802 -23.74 2.93 17.08
CA PRO A 802 -23.52 3.75 15.89
C PRO A 802 -22.66 3.06 14.84
N ILE A 803 -23.04 3.18 13.56
CA ILE A 803 -22.36 2.47 12.47
C ILE A 803 -20.88 2.87 12.35
N PHE A 804 -20.57 4.15 12.57
CA PHE A 804 -19.21 4.67 12.56
C PHE A 804 -18.28 4.00 13.58
N LEU A 805 -18.80 3.55 14.74
CA LEU A 805 -18.00 2.85 15.76
C LEU A 805 -17.47 1.52 15.22
N ILE A 806 -18.32 0.77 14.54
CA ILE A 806 -17.98 -0.55 14.02
C ILE A 806 -16.89 -0.44 12.95
N TRP A 807 -17.02 0.53 12.05
CA TRP A 807 -16.06 0.76 10.98
C TRP A 807 -14.74 1.38 11.46
N GLY A 808 -14.80 2.27 12.46
CA GLY A 808 -13.60 2.78 13.11
C GLY A 808 -12.76 1.65 13.70
N TYR A 809 -13.40 0.71 14.41
CA TYR A 809 -12.76 -0.45 14.99
C TYR A 809 -12.07 -1.33 13.94
N VAL A 810 -12.83 -1.75 12.93
CA VAL A 810 -12.33 -2.54 11.80
C VAL A 810 -11.10 -1.88 11.15
N GLN A 811 -11.16 -0.57 10.93
CA GLN A 811 -10.08 0.15 10.25
C GLN A 811 -8.79 0.19 11.08
N SER A 812 -8.88 0.31 12.41
CA SER A 812 -7.70 0.43 13.27
C SER A 812 -6.82 -0.82 13.29
N VAL A 813 -7.39 -2.00 13.05
CA VAL A 813 -6.61 -3.25 13.05
C VAL A 813 -5.68 -3.34 11.83
N ASN A 814 -5.97 -2.59 10.77
CA ASN A 814 -5.16 -2.54 9.55
C ASN A 814 -4.14 -1.38 9.54
N GLY A 815 -4.10 -0.53 10.58
CA GLY A 815 -3.34 0.71 10.61
C GLY A 815 -2.32 0.77 11.75
N ILE A 816 -1.27 1.57 11.56
CA ILE A 816 -0.25 1.78 12.59
C ILE A 816 -0.85 2.64 13.72
N PRO A 817 -0.75 2.22 15.00
CA PRO A 817 -1.46 2.86 16.13
C PRO A 817 -1.02 4.30 16.46
N HIS A 818 0.08 4.77 15.87
CA HIS A 818 0.79 5.99 16.24
C HIS A 818 0.01 7.32 16.18
N THR A 819 -0.95 7.49 15.27
CA THR A 819 -1.70 8.75 15.10
C THR A 819 -3.00 8.81 15.92
N LEU A 820 -3.54 7.64 16.29
CA LEU A 820 -4.88 7.52 16.88
C LEU A 820 -4.96 8.06 18.31
N ILE A 821 -3.87 7.97 19.07
CA ILE A 821 -3.79 8.53 20.44
C ILE A 821 -3.95 10.06 20.41
N THR A 822 -3.30 10.74 19.47
CA THR A 822 -3.49 12.19 19.31
C THR A 822 -4.83 12.55 18.70
N GLN A 823 -5.39 11.70 17.83
CA GLN A 823 -6.67 11.95 17.21
C GLN A 823 -7.84 11.90 18.20
N ILE A 824 -7.80 10.99 19.20
CA ILE A 824 -8.85 10.93 20.22
C ILE A 824 -8.90 12.19 21.08
N ILE A 825 -7.75 12.85 21.35
CA ILE A 825 -7.71 14.13 22.07
C ILE A 825 -8.57 15.17 21.32
N GLY A 826 -8.40 15.27 20.00
CA GLY A 826 -9.23 16.13 19.16
C GLY A 826 -10.72 15.80 19.22
N ALA A 827 -11.07 14.51 19.11
CA ALA A 827 -12.47 14.08 19.15
C ALA A 827 -13.14 14.34 20.51
N LEU A 828 -12.41 14.17 21.62
CA LEU A 828 -12.87 14.47 22.97
C LEU A 828 -13.10 15.98 23.15
N LEU A 829 -12.16 16.82 22.68
CA LEU A 829 -12.31 18.27 22.71
C LEU A 829 -13.53 18.74 21.91
N ALA A 830 -13.73 18.19 20.70
CA ALA A 830 -14.90 18.49 19.88
C ALA A 830 -16.21 18.16 20.62
N ARG A 831 -16.32 16.94 21.17
CA ARG A 831 -17.56 16.47 21.80
C ARG A 831 -17.88 17.15 23.13
N PHE A 832 -16.90 17.27 24.02
CA PHE A 832 -17.15 17.68 25.39
C PHE A 832 -17.11 19.19 25.59
N TYR A 833 -16.32 19.91 24.80
CA TYR A 833 -16.16 21.36 24.91
C TYR A 833 -16.90 22.09 23.78
N PHE A 834 -16.50 21.85 22.53
CA PHE A 834 -16.96 22.69 21.41
C PHE A 834 -18.43 22.46 21.02
N TRP A 835 -18.90 21.21 20.98
CA TRP A 835 -20.30 20.91 20.67
C TRP A 835 -21.27 21.52 21.69
N LYS A 836 -20.88 21.55 22.98
CA LYS A 836 -21.70 22.16 24.03
C LYS A 836 -21.73 23.69 23.93
N ARG A 837 -20.62 24.31 23.49
CA ARG A 837 -20.47 25.76 23.43
C ARG A 837 -21.08 26.39 22.17
N TYR A 838 -20.89 25.78 21.01
CA TYR A 838 -21.25 26.36 19.71
C TYR A 838 -22.40 25.62 19.00
N GLY A 839 -22.82 24.47 19.53
CA GLY A 839 -23.76 23.58 18.84
C GLY A 839 -23.07 22.65 17.84
N LYS A 840 -23.66 21.47 17.63
CA LYS A 840 -23.03 20.36 16.88
C LYS A 840 -22.84 20.65 15.39
N GLN A 841 -23.87 21.19 14.71
CA GLN A 841 -23.81 21.48 13.28
C GLN A 841 -22.92 22.69 12.96
N GLU A 842 -23.05 23.76 13.73
CA GLU A 842 -22.23 24.98 13.55
C GLU A 842 -20.75 24.71 13.87
N TRP A 843 -20.45 23.96 14.93
CA TRP A 843 -19.06 23.56 15.21
C TRP A 843 -18.45 22.76 14.06
N ARG A 844 -19.17 21.82 13.45
CA ARG A 844 -18.64 21.05 12.31
C ARG A 844 -18.25 21.98 11.16
N ARG A 845 -19.07 23.00 10.87
CA ARG A 845 -18.74 24.05 9.90
C ARG A 845 -17.49 24.83 10.30
N TYR A 846 -17.35 25.19 11.58
CA TYR A 846 -16.19 25.93 12.09
C TYR A 846 -14.91 25.09 12.03
N ALA A 847 -14.97 23.84 12.47
CA ALA A 847 -13.85 22.90 12.49
C ALA A 847 -13.25 22.68 11.09
N MET A 848 -14.09 22.65 10.04
CA MET A 848 -13.61 22.56 8.66
C MET A 848 -12.78 23.77 8.27
N VAL A 849 -13.32 24.97 8.47
CA VAL A 849 -12.63 26.22 8.12
C VAL A 849 -11.34 26.39 8.94
N LEU A 850 -11.39 26.03 10.22
CA LEU A 850 -10.25 26.06 11.13
C LEU A 850 -9.14 25.10 10.69
N THR A 851 -9.49 23.89 10.27
CA THR A 851 -8.53 22.87 9.80
C THR A 851 -7.90 23.27 8.47
N VAL A 852 -8.67 23.87 7.57
CA VAL A 852 -8.15 24.44 6.32
C VAL A 852 -7.15 25.57 6.62
N GLY A 853 -7.49 26.47 7.54
CA GLY A 853 -6.57 27.50 8.04
C GLY A 853 -5.27 26.89 8.58
N PHE A 854 -5.37 25.91 9.49
CA PHE A 854 -4.20 25.22 10.05
C PHE A 854 -3.30 24.61 8.97
N GLY A 855 -3.88 23.93 7.99
CA GLY A 855 -3.15 23.39 6.85
C GLY A 855 -2.42 24.48 6.06
N VAL A 856 -3.08 25.60 5.76
CA VAL A 856 -2.46 26.76 5.08
C VAL A 856 -1.27 27.30 5.87
N GLY A 857 -1.45 27.53 7.18
CA GLY A 857 -0.41 28.08 8.04
C GLY A 857 0.84 27.20 8.09
N MET A 858 0.66 25.90 8.32
CA MET A 858 1.75 24.91 8.32
C MET A 858 2.56 24.96 7.04
N SER A 859 1.86 25.08 5.92
CA SER A 859 2.44 24.93 4.60
C SER A 859 3.04 26.18 4.01
N LEU A 860 2.55 27.36 4.37
CA LEU A 860 3.26 28.61 4.05
C LEU A 860 4.67 28.59 4.67
N ILE A 861 4.79 28.12 5.91
CA ILE A 861 6.09 27.94 6.56
C ILE A 861 6.91 26.84 5.86
N GLY A 862 6.30 25.69 5.57
CA GLY A 862 6.94 24.61 4.84
C GLY A 862 7.51 25.05 3.49
N MET A 863 6.73 25.78 2.68
CA MET A 863 7.16 26.35 1.39
C MET A 863 8.28 27.36 1.54
N PHE A 864 8.18 28.26 2.52
CA PHE A 864 9.22 29.24 2.77
C PHE A 864 10.55 28.56 3.12
N CYS A 865 10.52 27.56 4.01
CA CYS A 865 11.70 26.79 4.38
C CYS A 865 12.27 25.98 3.20
N ALA A 866 11.40 25.37 2.39
CA ALA A 866 11.79 24.64 1.18
C ALA A 866 12.48 25.55 0.16
N ALA A 867 11.87 26.69 -0.14
CA ALA A 867 12.42 27.68 -1.07
C ALA A 867 13.77 28.23 -0.57
N LEU A 868 13.89 28.53 0.72
CA LEU A 868 15.15 28.95 1.32
C LEU A 868 16.24 27.87 1.18
N ALA A 869 15.91 26.60 1.48
CA ALA A 869 16.83 25.48 1.34
C ALA A 869 17.28 25.28 -0.12
N MET A 870 16.37 25.42 -1.09
CA MET A 870 16.70 25.35 -2.51
C MET A 870 17.62 26.49 -2.94
N ILE A 871 17.33 27.73 -2.55
CA ILE A 871 18.16 28.90 -2.89
C ILE A 871 19.57 28.72 -2.32
N VAL A 872 19.70 28.35 -1.05
CA VAL A 872 21.02 28.18 -0.41
C VAL A 872 21.82 27.09 -1.10
N LYS A 873 21.22 25.93 -1.42
CA LYS A 873 21.90 24.84 -2.13
C LYS A 873 22.27 25.23 -3.57
N ALA A 874 21.40 25.93 -4.29
CA ALA A 874 21.71 26.41 -5.63
C ALA A 874 22.90 27.37 -5.62
N VAL A 875 22.95 28.29 -4.63
CA VAL A 875 24.08 29.22 -4.45
C VAL A 875 25.35 28.48 -4.04
N SER A 876 25.29 27.49 -3.15
CA SER A 876 26.48 26.73 -2.74
C SER A 876 27.01 25.82 -3.85
N SER A 877 26.15 25.31 -4.73
CA SER A 877 26.56 24.49 -5.89
C SER A 877 27.28 25.29 -6.98
N LEU A 878 27.12 26.62 -7.03
CA LEU A 878 27.83 27.51 -7.95
C LEU A 878 29.26 27.83 -7.47
N MET A 879 29.61 27.49 -6.22
CA MET A 879 30.92 27.79 -5.63
C MET A 879 31.93 26.64 -5.74
N TYR A 880 31.62 25.55 -6.47
CA TYR A 880 32.54 24.45 -6.73
C TYR A 880 32.57 24.04 -8.20
#